data_AF-A0A7Y4TDI9-F1
#
_entry.id   AF-A0A7Y4TDI9-F1
#
_cell.length_a   1.000
_cell.length_b   1.000
_cell.length_c   1.000
_cell.angle_alpha   90.00
_cell.angle_beta   90.00
_cell.angle_gamma   90.00
#
_symmetry.space_group_name_H-M   'P 1'
#
loop_
_entity.id
_entity.type
_entity.pdbx_description
1 polymer ?
#
loop_
_entity_poly.entity_id
_entity_poly.type
_entity_poly.pdbx_seq_one_letter_code
_entity_poly.pdbx_strand_id
1 'polypeptide(L)'
;MVRTMVGLLRRRATALVVGFFALMLTASSANAETLLMPERDFLMGASEVVWGVTDQANGTAFTLDYGDGSAPTAGNVTDRSYIAFNHVYGLSGTFTVTLTVGAEVATTTVQVYNGGLLTPAELRSLNVNRTIHNGLRFLWTNQVNRAANFPAGVTTFWEGGQFDTAYTSLVALAFQNHGYLLPNNNSMPTGLFQKYVVRRALNFVADRIEQQNLTVQTAGDPCAGGLGPAPCVGLYVDESSHGVYETGLAILPFAASGALNRQVTEVAGTSNAGYVVNKSYGEILQRMVNAVAWGQGDFAGNGKGGWNYSLNSGSPGDGSSEGWIMLALLDAAAAGAQIPAFVKTEWAGVGGALATGLNNDGSFDYWSDGSRASAGSVNVAKTGVGLQGMYFAGRLLTDADAQNALGFINQRWNNSNYGGSDSFYCFTTTSIQNKGCGYAMFNVFKALKLFGVSTLANVNRATSGLPGSTVGDPQDWHADYTDWLVANQTNPLSTFGGNWGAMAFSSQVSAGGTGGPPGSAALALLILAPTALVLPDPTTFATVGLQHGNPLTINPITNPVGTDHTVTAIATAANGAPVATATINFLVISGPNAGKSGQDVTDALGQATFTYTDTAGPGTDEIRASIGALQSNVLEKIWVNNVAARCDADTDGDIDASDIAIIRAANRKPVSGPNDPRDGNGDGLINVADVRYCQLRIGSI
;
A
#
# COMPACT_ATOMS: atom_id res chain seq x y z
N MET A 1 -65.43 -38.49 -46.69
CA MET A 1 -65.53 -39.96 -46.67
C MET A 1 -64.24 -40.49 -46.03
N VAL A 2 -64.34 -41.05 -44.81
CA VAL A 2 -63.46 -42.10 -44.19
C VAL A 2 -61.94 -41.80 -44.13
N ARG A 3 -61.31 -41.36 -43.02
CA ARG A 3 -61.02 -42.04 -41.72
C ARG A 3 -60.26 -43.38 -41.84
N THR A 4 -58.94 -43.41 -41.65
CA THR A 4 -58.19 -44.25 -40.66
C THR A 4 -56.66 -44.08 -40.84
N MET A 5 -55.72 -44.32 -39.90
CA MET A 5 -55.49 -44.07 -38.46
C MET A 5 -54.17 -44.84 -38.14
N VAL A 6 -53.32 -44.28 -37.25
CA VAL A 6 -52.17 -44.93 -36.55
C VAL A 6 -50.86 -45.09 -37.37
N GLY A 7 -49.66 -44.69 -36.93
CA GLY A 7 -49.16 -44.49 -35.56
C GLY A 7 -48.08 -43.39 -35.37
N LEU A 8 -47.90 -43.09 -34.07
CA LEU A 8 -47.27 -41.94 -33.41
C LEU A 8 -45.72 -41.93 -33.42
N LEU A 9 -45.09 -40.74 -33.29
CA LEU A 9 -44.37 -40.31 -32.07
C LEU A 9 -43.64 -38.94 -32.22
N ARG A 10 -43.99 -38.03 -31.29
CA ARG A 10 -43.19 -36.92 -30.66
C ARG A 10 -42.83 -35.69 -31.53
N ARG A 11 -43.03 -34.43 -31.11
CA ARG A 11 -43.50 -33.80 -29.86
C ARG A 11 -44.01 -32.38 -30.23
N ARG A 12 -45.09 -31.96 -29.57
CA ARG A 12 -45.88 -30.74 -29.84
C ARG A 12 -45.29 -29.49 -29.18
N ALA A 13 -45.29 -28.41 -29.94
CA ALA A 13 -45.47 -27.04 -29.45
C ALA A 13 -46.84 -26.88 -28.77
N THR A 14 -46.97 -25.96 -27.81
CA THR A 14 -48.10 -25.01 -27.59
C THR A 14 -47.99 -24.45 -26.17
N ALA A 15 -47.84 -23.13 -26.04
CA ALA A 15 -48.54 -22.34 -25.02
C ALA A 15 -48.32 -20.85 -25.30
N LEU A 16 -49.37 -20.19 -25.81
CA LEU A 16 -49.47 -18.74 -25.88
C LEU A 16 -50.70 -18.38 -25.03
N VAL A 17 -50.46 -17.87 -23.82
CA VAL A 17 -51.47 -17.18 -23.01
C VAL A 17 -50.82 -15.89 -22.52
N VAL A 18 -51.47 -14.80 -22.90
CA VAL A 18 -51.12 -13.40 -22.67
C VAL A 18 -51.15 -13.10 -21.17
N GLY A 19 -50.01 -12.64 -20.64
CA GLY A 19 -49.90 -12.00 -19.34
C GLY A 19 -49.17 -10.67 -19.52
N PHE A 20 -49.92 -9.56 -19.42
CA PHE A 20 -49.39 -8.21 -19.29
C PHE A 20 -48.55 -8.14 -18.00
N PHE A 21 -47.25 -8.36 -18.08
CA PHE A 21 -46.33 -7.97 -17.02
C PHE A 21 -45.87 -6.55 -17.31
N ALA A 22 -46.38 -5.61 -16.51
CA ALA A 22 -45.78 -4.30 -16.36
C ALA A 22 -44.31 -4.52 -15.96
N LEU A 23 -43.40 -4.10 -16.85
CA LEU A 23 -41.98 -4.01 -16.58
C LEU A 23 -41.80 -2.90 -15.53
N MET A 24 -42.00 -3.23 -14.25
CA MET A 24 -41.44 -2.41 -13.18
C MET A 24 -39.92 -2.56 -13.28
N LEU A 25 -39.31 -1.64 -14.02
CA LEU A 25 -37.94 -1.22 -13.77
C LEU A 25 -37.91 -0.76 -12.31
N THR A 26 -37.63 -1.69 -11.39
CA THR A 26 -37.13 -1.32 -10.08
C THR A 26 -35.75 -0.72 -10.34
N ALA A 27 -35.71 0.57 -10.62
CA ALA A 27 -34.53 1.36 -10.36
C ALA A 27 -34.20 1.08 -8.89
N SER A 28 -33.16 0.28 -8.65
CA SER A 28 -32.57 0.22 -7.32
C SER A 28 -32.26 1.67 -6.99
N SER A 29 -32.98 2.24 -6.03
CA SER A 29 -32.59 3.50 -5.43
C SER A 29 -31.19 3.27 -4.89
N ALA A 30 -30.16 3.70 -5.62
CA ALA A 30 -28.84 3.84 -5.06
C ALA A 30 -29.05 4.68 -3.80
N ASN A 31 -28.73 4.13 -2.63
CA ASN A 31 -28.73 4.93 -1.41
C ASN A 31 -27.80 6.10 -1.71
N ALA A 32 -28.36 7.30 -1.64
CA ALA A 32 -27.61 8.50 -1.88
C ALA A 32 -26.48 8.58 -0.82
N GLU A 33 -25.31 9.03 -1.26
CA GLU A 33 -24.03 8.91 -0.58
C GLU A 33 -23.25 10.23 -0.65
N THR A 34 -22.95 10.76 0.53
CA THR A 34 -22.04 11.89 0.75
C THR A 34 -20.79 11.34 1.45
N LEU A 35 -19.61 11.69 0.95
CA LEU A 35 -18.32 11.29 1.51
C LEU A 35 -17.42 12.51 1.65
N LEU A 36 -16.51 12.46 2.61
CA LEU A 36 -15.43 13.44 2.77
C LEU A 36 -14.10 12.85 2.30
N MET A 37 -13.12 13.74 2.10
CA MET A 37 -11.71 13.36 1.96
C MET A 37 -11.28 12.42 3.10
N PRO A 38 -10.28 11.54 2.87
CA PRO A 38 -9.68 10.73 3.93
C PRO A 38 -9.14 11.60 5.08
N GLU A 39 -8.83 10.98 6.22
CA GLU A 39 -8.22 11.67 7.35
C GLU A 39 -6.91 12.37 6.94
N ARG A 40 -6.64 13.54 7.50
CA ARG A 40 -5.46 14.34 7.11
C ARG A 40 -4.79 15.05 8.28
N ASP A 41 -3.47 15.15 8.17
CA ASP A 41 -2.66 16.05 8.97
C ASP A 41 -2.60 17.43 8.31
N PHE A 42 -2.80 18.48 9.10
CA PHE A 42 -2.77 19.88 8.70
C PHE A 42 -1.82 20.70 9.58
N LEU A 43 -1.38 21.84 9.05
CA LEU A 43 -0.54 22.78 9.77
C LEU A 43 -1.37 23.99 10.24
N MET A 44 -1.34 24.27 11.54
CA MET A 44 -2.01 25.43 12.13
C MET A 44 -1.55 26.74 11.45
N GLY A 45 -2.49 27.61 11.13
CA GLY A 45 -2.23 28.89 10.45
C GLY A 45 -1.90 28.79 8.97
N ALA A 46 -1.77 27.58 8.40
CA ALA A 46 -1.68 27.39 6.96
C ALA A 46 -3.08 27.29 6.34
N SER A 47 -3.22 27.73 5.09
CA SER A 47 -4.42 27.45 4.32
C SER A 47 -4.35 26.01 3.80
N GLU A 48 -5.41 25.26 4.05
CA GLU A 48 -5.57 23.85 3.70
C GLU A 48 -6.88 23.64 2.96
N VAL A 49 -6.94 22.64 2.08
CA VAL A 49 -8.19 22.34 1.34
C VAL A 49 -8.96 21.22 2.02
N VAL A 50 -10.16 21.54 2.47
CA VAL A 50 -11.15 20.61 2.98
C VAL A 50 -12.16 20.34 1.87
N TRP A 51 -12.43 19.07 1.58
CA TRP A 51 -13.28 18.70 0.45
C TRP A 51 -14.04 17.38 0.65
N GLY A 52 -15.12 17.22 -0.12
CA GLY A 52 -15.93 16.02 -0.18
C GLY A 52 -16.69 15.89 -1.49
N VAL A 53 -17.56 14.88 -1.56
CA VAL A 53 -18.37 14.51 -2.72
C VAL A 53 -19.76 14.12 -2.27
N THR A 54 -20.72 14.17 -3.18
CA THR A 54 -22.10 13.76 -2.92
C THR A 54 -22.77 13.34 -4.21
N ASP A 55 -23.55 12.26 -4.20
CA ASP A 55 -24.37 11.92 -5.37
C ASP A 55 -25.70 12.70 -5.44
N GLN A 56 -26.05 13.44 -4.37
CA GLN A 56 -27.18 14.35 -4.31
C GLN A 56 -27.14 15.35 -5.47
N ALA A 57 -28.31 15.70 -6.02
CA ALA A 57 -28.40 16.50 -7.23
C ALA A 57 -27.75 17.89 -7.08
N ASN A 58 -27.20 18.43 -8.17
CA ASN A 58 -26.83 19.83 -8.25
C ASN A 58 -28.02 20.72 -7.85
N GLY A 59 -27.76 21.77 -7.06
CA GLY A 59 -28.78 22.61 -6.44
C GLY A 59 -29.18 22.18 -5.03
N THR A 60 -28.83 20.97 -4.58
CA THR A 60 -29.06 20.56 -3.18
C THR A 60 -28.26 21.44 -2.23
N ALA A 61 -28.85 21.88 -1.12
CA ALA A 61 -28.15 22.70 -0.13
C ALA A 61 -27.09 21.86 0.61
N PHE A 62 -25.96 22.48 0.93
CA PHE A 62 -24.93 21.89 1.78
C PHE A 62 -24.42 22.86 2.84
N THR A 63 -23.86 22.28 3.91
CA THR A 63 -23.04 22.97 4.91
C THR A 63 -21.78 22.13 5.19
N LEU A 64 -20.62 22.77 5.15
CA LEU A 64 -19.32 22.21 5.53
C LEU A 64 -18.85 22.90 6.83
N ASP A 65 -18.92 22.16 7.92
CA ASP A 65 -18.40 22.55 9.24
C ASP A 65 -17.00 21.99 9.42
N TYR A 66 -16.07 22.85 9.84
CA TYR A 66 -14.66 22.51 10.01
C TYR A 66 -14.33 21.90 11.39
N GLY A 67 -15.26 21.97 12.34
CA GLY A 67 -15.14 21.38 13.68
C GLY A 67 -14.32 22.21 14.69
N ASP A 68 -13.74 23.34 14.28
CA ASP A 68 -12.88 24.20 15.11
C ASP A 68 -13.61 25.42 15.71
N GLY A 69 -14.93 25.48 15.54
CA GLY A 69 -15.77 26.60 15.99
C GLY A 69 -15.78 27.82 15.06
N SER A 70 -15.06 27.76 13.93
CA SER A 70 -15.21 28.75 12.85
C SER A 70 -16.57 28.63 12.16
N ALA A 71 -16.98 29.67 11.44
CA ALA A 71 -18.27 29.66 10.75
C ALA A 71 -18.28 28.58 9.63
N PRO A 72 -19.31 27.71 9.57
CA PRO A 72 -19.42 26.72 8.52
C PRO A 72 -19.62 27.40 7.16
N THR A 73 -19.11 26.76 6.11
CA THR A 73 -19.35 27.22 4.73
C THR A 73 -20.63 26.58 4.20
N ALA A 74 -21.57 27.40 3.76
CA ALA A 74 -22.88 26.94 3.26
C ALA A 74 -23.09 27.34 1.79
N GLY A 75 -23.86 26.55 1.05
CA GLY A 75 -24.19 26.86 -0.33
C GLY A 75 -25.09 25.80 -0.97
N ASN A 76 -25.08 25.76 -2.30
CA ASN A 76 -25.75 24.73 -3.08
C ASN A 76 -24.71 23.96 -3.90
N VAL A 77 -24.90 22.65 -4.04
CA VAL A 77 -24.00 21.77 -4.80
C VAL A 77 -23.99 22.21 -6.26
N THR A 78 -22.81 22.54 -6.78
CA THR A 78 -22.60 22.88 -8.21
C THR A 78 -21.77 21.82 -8.94
N ASP A 79 -20.88 21.15 -8.20
CA ASP A 79 -20.15 19.97 -8.64
C ASP A 79 -20.23 18.88 -7.58
N ARG A 80 -21.05 17.86 -7.85
CA ARG A 80 -21.21 16.64 -7.04
C ARG A 80 -19.92 15.90 -6.74
N SER A 81 -18.94 16.00 -7.65
CA SER A 81 -17.68 15.28 -7.55
C SER A 81 -16.59 16.04 -6.79
N TYR A 82 -16.84 17.29 -6.38
CA TYR A 82 -15.84 18.10 -5.68
C TYR A 82 -16.43 19.34 -5.02
N ILE A 83 -16.91 19.20 -3.78
CA ILE A 83 -17.27 20.33 -2.91
C ILE A 83 -16.03 20.66 -2.07
N ALA A 84 -15.37 21.78 -2.31
CA ALA A 84 -14.07 22.07 -1.72
C ALA A 84 -13.89 23.54 -1.33
N PHE A 85 -13.27 23.78 -0.19
CA PHE A 85 -12.98 25.11 0.34
C PHE A 85 -11.61 25.15 1.00
N ASN A 86 -10.97 26.31 0.88
CA ASN A 86 -9.74 26.61 1.61
C ASN A 86 -10.11 27.08 3.01
N HIS A 87 -9.51 26.48 4.03
CA HIS A 87 -9.72 26.83 5.43
C HIS A 87 -8.39 27.03 6.15
N VAL A 88 -8.39 27.86 7.19
CA VAL A 88 -7.22 28.11 8.05
C VAL A 88 -7.61 27.78 9.48
N TYR A 89 -7.04 26.72 10.02
CA TYR A 89 -7.23 26.36 11.43
C TYR A 89 -6.37 27.26 12.32
N GLY A 90 -7.02 28.05 13.18
CA GLY A 90 -6.35 28.96 14.12
C GLY A 90 -5.81 28.27 15.39
N LEU A 91 -6.23 27.03 15.64
CA LEU A 91 -5.85 26.22 16.80
C LEU A 91 -5.30 24.86 16.35
N SER A 92 -4.38 24.30 17.12
CA SER A 92 -3.94 22.91 16.97
C SER A 92 -4.83 21.96 17.78
N GLY A 93 -5.06 20.76 17.27
CA GLY A 93 -5.91 19.75 17.90
C GLY A 93 -6.49 18.78 16.89
N THR A 94 -7.31 17.86 17.38
CA THR A 94 -8.11 16.96 16.55
C THR A 94 -9.48 17.59 16.33
N PHE A 95 -9.90 17.72 15.07
CA PHE A 95 -11.20 18.28 14.71
C PHE A 95 -12.00 17.29 13.86
N THR A 96 -13.32 17.31 14.03
CA THR A 96 -14.24 16.55 13.19
C THR A 96 -14.86 17.47 12.15
N VAL A 97 -14.44 17.31 10.91
CA VAL A 97 -15.06 18.01 9.77
C VAL A 97 -16.36 17.29 9.44
N THR A 98 -17.44 18.05 9.24
CA THR A 98 -18.76 17.54 8.91
C THR A 98 -19.29 18.18 7.64
N LEU A 99 -19.59 17.36 6.62
CA LEU A 99 -20.27 17.78 5.41
C LEU A 99 -21.71 17.27 5.47
N THR A 100 -22.66 18.20 5.50
CA THR A 100 -24.09 17.90 5.39
C THR A 100 -24.58 18.31 4.00
N VAL A 101 -25.22 17.42 3.26
CA VAL A 101 -25.84 17.70 1.96
C VAL A 101 -27.28 17.19 1.96
N GLY A 102 -28.25 18.11 1.91
CA GLY A 102 -29.65 17.75 2.11
C GLY A 102 -29.86 17.09 3.48
N ALA A 103 -30.22 15.80 3.48
CA ALA A 103 -30.40 15.00 4.70
C ALA A 103 -29.18 14.11 5.04
N GLU A 104 -28.17 14.06 4.18
CA GLU A 104 -26.99 13.23 4.39
C GLU A 104 -25.91 13.97 5.16
N VAL A 105 -25.17 13.21 5.95
CA VAL A 105 -24.05 13.69 6.75
C VAL A 105 -22.86 12.75 6.57
N ALA A 106 -21.70 13.33 6.28
CA ALA A 106 -20.42 12.66 6.29
C ALA A 106 -19.47 13.37 7.26
N THR A 107 -18.62 12.61 7.93
CA THR A 107 -17.58 13.16 8.81
C THR A 107 -16.21 12.62 8.45
N THR A 108 -15.17 13.39 8.74
CA THR A 108 -13.77 12.93 8.70
C THR A 108 -12.95 13.63 9.78
N THR A 109 -11.89 12.98 10.23
CA THR A 109 -10.98 13.52 11.24
C THR A 109 -9.88 14.32 10.57
N VAL A 110 -9.58 15.50 11.09
CA VAL A 110 -8.37 16.26 10.73
C VAL A 110 -7.54 16.54 11.96
N GLN A 111 -6.25 16.25 11.88
CA GLN A 111 -5.29 16.51 12.94
C GLN A 111 -4.48 17.76 12.59
N VAL A 112 -4.65 18.83 13.36
CA VAL A 112 -3.97 20.11 13.11
C VAL A 112 -2.81 20.26 14.09
N TYR A 113 -1.60 20.40 13.57
CA TYR A 113 -0.39 20.54 14.36
C TYR A 113 0.09 21.98 14.44
N ASN A 114 0.57 22.40 15.61
CA ASN A 114 1.28 23.65 15.76
C ASN A 114 2.76 23.45 15.41
N GLY A 115 3.19 23.97 14.26
CA GLY A 115 4.57 23.81 13.80
C GLY A 115 5.64 24.38 14.75
N GLY A 116 5.29 25.33 15.62
CA GLY A 116 6.21 25.86 16.64
C GLY A 116 6.42 24.92 17.84
N LEU A 117 5.59 23.89 17.99
CA LEU A 117 5.71 22.87 19.04
C LEU A 117 6.35 21.57 18.56
N LEU A 118 6.48 21.40 17.24
CA LEU A 118 7.09 20.23 16.63
C LEU A 118 8.61 20.36 16.58
N THR A 119 9.30 19.25 16.78
CA THR A 119 10.70 19.13 16.41
C THR A 119 10.85 19.31 14.88
N PRO A 120 12.04 19.68 14.39
CA PRO A 120 12.25 19.77 12.94
C PRO A 120 11.97 18.45 12.21
N ALA A 121 12.23 17.30 12.84
CA ALA A 121 11.94 15.98 12.28
C ALA A 121 10.44 15.76 12.08
N GLU A 122 9.64 16.05 13.11
CA GLU A 122 8.18 15.90 13.08
C GLU A 122 7.56 16.87 12.08
N LEU A 123 8.02 18.12 12.03
CA LEU A 123 7.54 19.11 11.07
C LEU A 123 7.86 18.71 9.63
N ARG A 124 9.03 18.09 9.39
CA ARG A 124 9.35 17.50 8.08
C ARG A 124 8.37 16.39 7.72
N SER A 125 8.15 15.43 8.61
CA SER A 125 7.22 14.31 8.39
C SER A 125 5.79 14.80 8.12
N LEU A 126 5.32 15.80 8.88
CA LEU A 126 4.04 16.46 8.64
C LEU A 126 3.96 17.06 7.22
N ASN A 127 5.01 17.76 6.79
CA ASN A 127 5.04 18.36 5.45
C ASN A 127 5.09 17.31 4.33
N VAL A 128 5.74 16.16 4.56
CA VAL A 128 5.71 15.01 3.63
C VAL A 128 4.28 14.47 3.52
N ASN A 129 3.60 14.20 4.64
CA ASN A 129 2.22 13.72 4.65
C ASN A 129 1.27 14.70 3.93
N ARG A 130 1.38 16.00 4.24
CA ARG A 130 0.61 17.06 3.57
C ARG A 130 0.86 17.05 2.06
N THR A 131 2.11 16.93 1.64
CA THR A 131 2.52 16.86 0.23
C THR A 131 1.89 15.66 -0.47
N ILE A 132 1.91 14.48 0.15
CA ILE A 132 1.28 13.25 -0.37
C ILE A 132 -0.22 13.48 -0.60
N HIS A 133 -0.93 13.96 0.43
CA HIS A 133 -2.38 14.18 0.33
C HIS A 133 -2.75 15.24 -0.72
N ASN A 134 -1.91 16.26 -0.89
CA ASN A 134 -2.09 17.27 -1.94
C ASN A 134 -1.94 16.68 -3.34
N GLY A 135 -0.96 15.80 -3.54
CA GLY A 135 -0.76 15.08 -4.81
C GLY A 135 -1.90 14.11 -5.12
N LEU A 136 -2.38 13.35 -4.14
CA LEU A 136 -3.53 12.46 -4.33
C LEU A 136 -4.80 13.24 -4.68
N ARG A 137 -5.05 14.37 -4.02
CA ARG A 137 -6.19 15.25 -4.37
C ARG A 137 -6.01 15.87 -5.76
N PHE A 138 -4.80 16.24 -6.16
CA PHE A 138 -4.54 16.68 -7.54
C PHE A 138 -4.93 15.61 -8.55
N LEU A 139 -4.56 14.34 -8.32
CA LEU A 139 -4.97 13.23 -9.18
C LEU A 139 -6.48 13.02 -9.17
N TRP A 140 -7.16 13.16 -8.02
CA TRP A 140 -8.62 13.17 -7.96
C TRP A 140 -9.22 14.23 -8.89
N THR A 141 -8.76 15.46 -8.81
CA THR A 141 -9.36 16.57 -9.54
C THR A 141 -9.07 16.52 -11.05
N ASN A 142 -8.02 15.82 -11.47
CA ASN A 142 -7.58 15.75 -12.87
C ASN A 142 -7.98 14.46 -13.58
N GLN A 143 -8.99 13.74 -13.07
CA GLN A 143 -9.66 12.66 -13.81
C GLN A 143 -10.37 13.22 -15.05
N VAL A 144 -10.22 12.54 -16.18
CA VAL A 144 -10.93 12.91 -17.41
C VAL A 144 -12.43 12.74 -17.22
N ASN A 145 -13.20 13.77 -17.59
CA ASN A 145 -14.66 13.79 -17.45
C ASN A 145 -15.16 13.52 -16.02
N ARG A 146 -14.37 13.83 -14.97
CA ARG A 146 -14.70 13.57 -13.55
C ARG A 146 -16.15 13.86 -13.19
N ALA A 147 -16.59 15.10 -13.43
CA ALA A 147 -17.93 15.55 -13.05
C ALA A 147 -19.04 14.87 -13.86
N ALA A 148 -18.81 14.62 -15.16
CA ALA A 148 -19.77 13.94 -16.04
C ALA A 148 -19.91 12.45 -15.70
N ASN A 149 -18.81 11.80 -15.27
CA ASN A 149 -18.78 10.40 -14.89
C ASN A 149 -19.25 10.15 -13.45
N PHE A 150 -19.49 11.18 -12.64
CA PHE A 150 -19.86 11.02 -11.24
C PHE A 150 -21.39 11.06 -11.03
N PRO A 151 -21.97 10.15 -10.22
CA PRO A 151 -21.35 9.03 -9.49
C PRO A 151 -21.39 7.69 -10.25
N ALA A 152 -22.06 7.63 -11.40
CA ALA A 152 -22.47 6.36 -12.01
C ALA A 152 -21.39 5.67 -12.86
N GLY A 153 -20.33 6.38 -13.26
CA GLY A 153 -19.25 5.84 -14.06
C GLY A 153 -18.60 4.63 -13.40
N VAL A 154 -18.19 3.65 -14.21
CA VAL A 154 -17.51 2.43 -13.75
C VAL A 154 -16.02 2.43 -14.13
N THR A 155 -15.59 3.36 -14.97
CA THR A 155 -14.20 3.59 -15.36
C THR A 155 -13.79 5.04 -15.12
N THR A 156 -12.48 5.26 -14.98
CA THR A 156 -11.85 6.58 -14.92
C THR A 156 -10.43 6.48 -15.46
N PHE A 157 -9.91 7.57 -15.99
CA PHE A 157 -8.56 7.61 -16.57
C PHE A 157 -7.99 9.03 -16.50
N TRP A 158 -6.69 9.15 -16.80
CA TRP A 158 -5.95 10.39 -16.88
C TRP A 158 -5.31 10.52 -18.26
N GLU A 159 -5.36 11.71 -18.85
CA GLU A 159 -4.77 11.95 -20.18
C GLU A 159 -3.26 11.71 -20.16
N GLY A 160 -2.83 10.72 -20.93
CA GLY A 160 -1.44 10.42 -21.27
C GLY A 160 -1.15 10.65 -22.76
N GLY A 161 -2.03 11.35 -23.46
CA GLY A 161 -1.99 11.49 -24.91
C GLY A 161 -2.37 10.19 -25.59
N GLN A 162 -1.36 9.41 -26.00
CA GLN A 162 -1.55 8.07 -26.60
C GLN A 162 -1.27 6.93 -25.60
N PHE A 163 -0.99 7.26 -24.33
CA PHE A 163 -0.58 6.32 -23.28
C PHE A 163 -1.51 6.35 -22.07
N ASP A 164 -2.82 6.52 -22.30
CA ASP A 164 -3.82 6.69 -21.24
C ASP A 164 -3.84 5.50 -20.27
N THR A 165 -3.67 4.27 -20.78
CA THR A 165 -3.65 3.05 -19.96
C THR A 165 -2.42 3.00 -19.06
N ALA A 166 -1.25 3.38 -19.57
CA ALA A 166 -0.02 3.44 -18.78
C ALA A 166 -0.12 4.48 -17.64
N TYR A 167 -0.65 5.67 -17.94
CA TYR A 167 -0.79 6.77 -16.98
C TYR A 167 -1.82 6.43 -15.90
N THR A 168 -2.94 5.84 -16.32
CA THR A 168 -3.98 5.37 -15.42
C THR A 168 -3.47 4.26 -14.50
N SER A 169 -2.60 3.38 -15.01
CA SER A 169 -1.97 2.32 -14.21
C SER A 169 -1.05 2.87 -13.13
N LEU A 170 -0.21 3.86 -13.46
CA LEU A 170 0.64 4.55 -12.48
C LEU A 170 -0.18 5.28 -11.42
N VAL A 171 -1.27 5.93 -11.81
CA VAL A 171 -2.16 6.61 -10.85
C VAL A 171 -2.81 5.60 -9.91
N ALA A 172 -3.37 4.50 -10.43
CA ALA A 172 -3.93 3.44 -9.59
C ALA A 172 -2.91 2.91 -8.57
N LEU A 173 -1.69 2.63 -9.04
CA LEU A 173 -0.58 2.18 -8.20
C LEU A 173 -0.24 3.21 -7.11
N ALA A 174 -0.20 4.51 -7.44
CA ALA A 174 0.07 5.56 -6.46
C ALA A 174 -0.96 5.55 -5.31
N PHE A 175 -2.25 5.43 -5.61
CA PHE A 175 -3.27 5.30 -4.56
C PHE A 175 -3.11 3.99 -3.77
N GLN A 176 -2.84 2.87 -4.41
CA GLN A 176 -2.65 1.59 -3.73
C GLN A 176 -1.47 1.60 -2.75
N ASN A 177 -0.33 2.18 -3.16
CA ASN A 177 0.87 2.28 -2.30
C ASN A 177 0.70 3.23 -1.11
N HIS A 178 -0.33 4.09 -1.13
CA HIS A 178 -0.74 4.94 -0.02
C HIS A 178 -1.93 4.35 0.76
N GLY A 179 -2.19 3.05 0.63
CA GLY A 179 -3.12 2.29 1.47
C GLY A 179 -4.56 2.24 0.95
N TYR A 180 -4.87 2.82 -0.20
CA TYR A 180 -6.22 2.80 -0.78
C TYR A 180 -6.44 1.49 -1.56
N LEU A 181 -6.65 0.39 -0.84
CA LEU A 181 -6.79 -0.95 -1.41
C LEU A 181 -8.25 -1.39 -1.57
N LEU A 182 -8.50 -2.28 -2.52
CA LEU A 182 -9.82 -2.86 -2.73
C LEU A 182 -10.01 -4.10 -1.85
N PRO A 183 -11.26 -4.43 -1.45
CA PRO A 183 -11.55 -5.74 -0.86
C PRO A 183 -11.12 -6.88 -1.80
N ASN A 184 -10.59 -7.97 -1.24
CA ASN A 184 -10.20 -9.17 -1.99
C ASN A 184 -11.41 -10.04 -2.42
N ASN A 185 -12.48 -9.37 -2.84
CA ASN A 185 -13.74 -9.93 -3.34
C ASN A 185 -14.50 -8.83 -4.09
N ASN A 186 -15.70 -9.14 -4.58
CA ASN A 186 -16.52 -8.21 -5.36
C ASN A 186 -17.40 -7.27 -4.50
N SER A 187 -17.20 -7.23 -3.17
CA SER A 187 -17.87 -6.24 -2.33
C SER A 187 -17.52 -4.81 -2.78
N MET A 188 -18.49 -3.92 -2.68
CA MET A 188 -18.29 -2.51 -3.03
C MET A 188 -17.34 -1.86 -2.00
N PRO A 189 -16.25 -1.20 -2.42
CA PRO A 189 -15.44 -0.40 -1.51
C PRO A 189 -16.25 0.79 -0.94
N THR A 190 -15.98 1.13 0.32
CA THR A 190 -16.67 2.22 1.05
C THR A 190 -15.90 3.55 1.00
N GLY A 191 -14.57 3.51 0.89
CA GLY A 191 -13.73 4.70 0.83
C GLY A 191 -13.78 5.41 -0.53
N LEU A 192 -13.70 6.74 -0.50
CA LEU A 192 -13.80 7.61 -1.67
C LEU A 192 -12.81 7.22 -2.78
N PHE A 193 -11.51 7.14 -2.45
CA PHE A 193 -10.48 6.82 -3.43
C PHE A 193 -10.54 5.35 -3.90
N GLN A 194 -10.82 4.41 -3.00
CA GLN A 194 -11.01 3.01 -3.37
C GLN A 194 -12.14 2.87 -4.39
N LYS A 195 -13.28 3.54 -4.15
CA LYS A 195 -14.50 3.43 -4.95
C LYS A 195 -14.41 4.13 -6.30
N TYR A 196 -13.91 5.37 -6.30
CA TYR A 196 -13.99 6.26 -7.45
C TYR A 196 -12.67 6.43 -8.19
N VAL A 197 -11.54 6.05 -7.60
CA VAL A 197 -10.22 6.05 -8.27
C VAL A 197 -9.76 4.62 -8.52
N VAL A 198 -9.37 3.85 -7.49
CA VAL A 198 -8.65 2.58 -7.67
C VAL A 198 -9.50 1.54 -8.41
N ARG A 199 -10.74 1.33 -7.98
CA ARG A 199 -11.69 0.42 -8.67
C ARG A 199 -11.91 0.83 -10.12
N ARG A 200 -12.21 2.11 -10.37
CA ARG A 200 -12.51 2.62 -11.71
C ARG A 200 -11.30 2.62 -12.65
N ALA A 201 -10.11 2.89 -12.12
CA ALA A 201 -8.86 2.85 -12.88
C ALA A 201 -8.52 1.41 -13.28
N LEU A 202 -8.61 0.45 -12.34
CA LEU A 202 -8.41 -0.97 -12.65
C LEU A 202 -9.45 -1.51 -13.65
N ASN A 203 -10.71 -1.05 -13.55
CA ASN A 203 -11.74 -1.34 -14.55
C ASN A 203 -11.36 -0.79 -15.94
N PHE A 204 -10.84 0.44 -16.01
CA PHE A 204 -10.38 1.04 -17.26
C PHE A 204 -9.23 0.24 -17.88
N VAL A 205 -8.22 -0.12 -17.08
CA VAL A 205 -7.09 -0.94 -17.54
C VAL A 205 -7.59 -2.31 -18.01
N ALA A 206 -8.46 -2.98 -17.26
CA ALA A 206 -9.03 -4.27 -17.65
C ALA A 206 -9.82 -4.21 -18.98
N ASP A 207 -10.53 -3.12 -19.25
CA ASP A 207 -11.28 -2.92 -20.50
C ASP A 207 -10.37 -2.64 -21.72
N ARG A 208 -9.15 -2.13 -21.47
CA ARG A 208 -8.14 -1.76 -22.47
C ARG A 208 -7.09 -2.82 -22.76
N ILE A 209 -6.99 -3.85 -21.92
CA ILE A 209 -6.14 -5.01 -22.19
C ILE A 209 -6.61 -5.73 -23.46
N GLU A 210 -5.65 -6.18 -24.27
CA GLU A 210 -5.81 -6.99 -25.47
C GLU A 210 -5.42 -8.45 -25.24
N GLN A 211 -5.88 -9.34 -26.13
CA GLN A 211 -5.53 -10.76 -26.11
C GLN A 211 -4.38 -11.06 -27.06
N GLN A 212 -3.43 -11.89 -26.64
CA GLN A 212 -2.36 -12.42 -27.49
C GLN A 212 -2.31 -13.94 -27.41
N ASN A 213 -2.26 -14.62 -28.55
CA ASN A 213 -1.93 -16.04 -28.59
C ASN A 213 -0.43 -16.21 -28.36
N LEU A 214 -0.07 -16.88 -27.26
CA LEU A 214 1.32 -17.10 -26.87
C LEU A 214 1.82 -18.41 -27.46
N THR A 215 2.84 -18.31 -28.30
CA THR A 215 3.56 -19.48 -28.83
C THR A 215 4.70 -19.85 -27.91
N VAL A 216 5.08 -21.13 -27.88
CA VAL A 216 6.33 -21.55 -27.21
C VAL A 216 7.50 -20.80 -27.84
N GLN A 217 8.36 -20.21 -27.01
CA GLN A 217 9.56 -19.50 -27.43
C GLN A 217 10.75 -20.46 -27.46
N THR A 218 11.84 -20.04 -28.09
CA THR A 218 13.08 -20.84 -28.15
C THR A 218 13.61 -21.16 -26.75
N ALA A 219 13.51 -20.19 -25.84
CA ALA A 219 13.99 -20.33 -24.47
C ALA A 219 13.05 -21.11 -23.55
N GLY A 220 11.75 -21.20 -23.87
CA GLY A 220 10.81 -21.97 -23.08
C GLY A 220 9.34 -21.67 -23.36
N ASP A 221 8.47 -22.37 -22.63
CA ASP A 221 7.03 -22.16 -22.68
C ASP A 221 6.63 -20.98 -21.77
N PRO A 222 6.11 -19.87 -22.31
CA PRO A 222 5.68 -18.70 -21.53
C PRO A 222 4.54 -19.00 -20.54
N CYS A 223 3.89 -20.16 -20.66
CA CYS A 223 2.73 -20.54 -19.87
C CYS A 223 3.04 -21.61 -18.83
N ALA A 224 4.30 -22.07 -18.77
CA ALA A 224 4.78 -22.99 -17.75
C ALA A 224 4.66 -22.44 -16.32
N GLY A 225 4.46 -21.13 -16.15
CA GLY A 225 4.27 -20.49 -14.84
C GLY A 225 2.90 -20.75 -14.20
N GLY A 226 1.83 -20.94 -14.98
CA GLY A 226 0.51 -21.14 -14.39
C GLY A 226 -0.64 -20.90 -15.37
N LEU A 227 -1.81 -21.44 -15.02
CA LEU A 227 -3.09 -21.46 -15.79
C LEU A 227 -3.29 -22.62 -16.78
N GLY A 228 -2.39 -23.60 -16.84
CA GLY A 228 -2.58 -24.86 -17.59
C GLY A 228 -2.32 -24.75 -19.10
N PRO A 229 -2.35 -25.88 -19.84
CA PRO A 229 -1.87 -25.93 -21.22
C PRO A 229 -2.87 -25.35 -22.25
N ALA A 230 -2.32 -25.13 -23.44
CA ALA A 230 -2.85 -24.38 -24.59
C ALA A 230 -4.34 -24.60 -25.01
N PRO A 231 -4.97 -23.62 -25.70
CA PRO A 231 -4.37 -22.39 -26.26
C PRO A 231 -4.02 -21.38 -25.17
N CYS A 232 -2.74 -21.01 -25.12
CA CYS A 232 -2.27 -20.08 -24.11
C CYS A 232 -2.53 -18.65 -24.57
N VAL A 233 -3.48 -18.01 -23.92
CA VAL A 233 -3.86 -16.63 -24.20
C VAL A 233 -3.27 -15.73 -23.12
N GLY A 234 -2.32 -14.89 -23.54
CA GLY A 234 -1.76 -13.81 -22.76
C GLY A 234 -2.61 -12.56 -22.86
N LEU A 235 -2.32 -11.63 -21.95
CA LEU A 235 -2.96 -10.33 -21.88
C LEU A 235 -1.90 -9.24 -21.91
N TYR A 236 -2.08 -8.22 -22.74
CA TYR A 236 -1.10 -7.13 -22.88
C TYR A 236 -1.80 -5.81 -23.22
N VAL A 237 -1.05 -4.72 -23.24
CA VAL A 237 -1.52 -3.39 -23.65
C VAL A 237 -0.57 -2.88 -24.74
N ASP A 238 -1.11 -2.31 -25.82
CA ASP A 238 -0.32 -1.64 -26.86
C ASP A 238 -1.14 -0.55 -27.57
N GLU A 239 -1.31 0.62 -26.93
CA GLU A 239 -2.09 1.73 -27.50
C GLU A 239 -1.31 2.48 -28.60
N SER A 240 0.02 2.33 -28.68
CA SER A 240 0.87 3.21 -29.49
C SER A 240 2.13 2.58 -30.10
N SER A 241 2.19 1.26 -30.28
CA SER A 241 3.40 0.52 -30.69
C SER A 241 4.53 0.56 -29.65
N HIS A 242 4.17 0.76 -28.38
CA HIS A 242 5.07 0.79 -27.21
C HIS A 242 4.64 -0.24 -26.15
N GLY A 243 4.01 -1.34 -26.60
CA GLY A 243 3.36 -2.30 -25.72
C GLY A 243 4.21 -2.87 -24.59
N VAL A 244 5.53 -2.83 -24.65
CA VAL A 244 6.39 -3.21 -23.51
C VAL A 244 6.26 -2.25 -22.33
N TYR A 245 6.30 -0.93 -22.57
CA TYR A 245 6.13 0.07 -21.51
C TYR A 245 4.74 -0.03 -20.90
N GLU A 246 3.74 -0.10 -21.78
CA GLU A 246 2.34 -0.06 -21.39
C GLU A 246 1.95 -1.33 -20.63
N THR A 247 2.37 -2.51 -21.11
CA THR A 247 2.13 -3.79 -20.44
C THR A 247 2.85 -3.87 -19.10
N GLY A 248 4.13 -3.45 -19.03
CA GLY A 248 4.87 -3.42 -17.77
C GLY A 248 4.18 -2.54 -16.72
N LEU A 249 3.76 -1.34 -17.12
CA LEU A 249 3.03 -0.43 -16.23
C LEU A 249 1.65 -0.96 -15.83
N ALA A 250 0.92 -1.60 -16.75
CA ALA A 250 -0.41 -2.15 -16.50
C ALA A 250 -0.39 -3.36 -15.55
N ILE A 251 0.72 -4.09 -15.44
CA ILE A 251 0.89 -5.18 -14.46
C ILE A 251 0.89 -4.65 -13.03
N LEU A 252 1.57 -3.53 -12.79
CA LEU A 252 1.83 -3.01 -11.44
C LEU A 252 0.57 -2.84 -10.58
N PRO A 253 -0.52 -2.18 -11.03
CA PRO A 253 -1.69 -2.00 -10.17
C PRO A 253 -2.49 -3.28 -9.92
N PHE A 254 -2.37 -4.32 -10.76
CA PHE A 254 -2.95 -5.64 -10.46
C PHE A 254 -2.12 -6.37 -9.40
N ALA A 255 -0.79 -6.35 -9.53
CA ALA A 255 0.13 -6.89 -8.53
C ALA A 255 -0.05 -6.20 -7.16
N ALA A 256 -0.16 -4.87 -7.17
CA ALA A 256 -0.31 -4.07 -5.96
C ALA A 256 -1.72 -4.11 -5.33
N SER A 257 -2.68 -4.78 -5.97
CA SER A 257 -4.09 -4.68 -5.58
C SER A 257 -4.42 -5.23 -4.20
N GLY A 258 -3.64 -6.21 -3.71
CA GLY A 258 -4.00 -7.02 -2.54
C GLY A 258 -5.32 -7.80 -2.71
N ALA A 259 -5.90 -7.78 -3.92
CA ALA A 259 -7.26 -8.19 -4.21
C ALA A 259 -7.32 -9.23 -5.35
N LEU A 260 -6.40 -10.18 -5.35
CA LEU A 260 -6.21 -11.15 -6.44
C LEU A 260 -7.44 -12.04 -6.72
N ASN A 261 -8.35 -12.21 -5.74
CA ASN A 261 -9.60 -12.95 -5.90
C ASN A 261 -10.76 -12.07 -6.43
N ARG A 262 -10.59 -10.75 -6.45
CA ARG A 262 -11.60 -9.85 -7.03
C ARG A 262 -11.74 -10.11 -8.53
N GLN A 263 -12.97 -10.19 -9.00
CA GLN A 263 -13.29 -10.48 -10.40
C GLN A 263 -13.70 -9.23 -11.16
N VAL A 264 -13.39 -9.18 -12.45
CA VAL A 264 -13.86 -8.14 -13.36
C VAL A 264 -15.32 -8.38 -13.74
N THR A 265 -16.23 -7.59 -13.16
CA THR A 265 -17.68 -7.75 -13.38
C THR A 265 -18.37 -6.50 -13.91
N GLU A 266 -17.62 -5.40 -14.09
CA GLU A 266 -18.20 -4.05 -14.27
C GLU A 266 -17.91 -3.44 -15.63
N VAL A 267 -17.02 -4.07 -16.41
CA VAL A 267 -16.66 -3.65 -17.76
C VAL A 267 -16.92 -4.77 -18.74
N ALA A 268 -17.11 -4.40 -20.01
CA ALA A 268 -17.46 -5.34 -21.06
C ALA A 268 -16.25 -6.10 -21.64
N GLY A 269 -15.03 -5.66 -21.35
CA GLY A 269 -13.81 -6.18 -21.98
C GLY A 269 -13.73 -5.77 -23.44
N THR A 270 -13.98 -4.49 -23.73
CA THR A 270 -14.16 -3.96 -25.09
C THR A 270 -12.98 -4.30 -26.01
N SER A 271 -11.75 -4.18 -25.51
CA SER A 271 -10.51 -4.41 -26.28
C SER A 271 -10.10 -5.88 -26.33
N ASN A 272 -10.82 -6.74 -25.61
CA ASN A 272 -10.53 -8.18 -25.51
C ASN A 272 -11.77 -9.04 -25.74
N ALA A 273 -12.79 -8.54 -26.45
CA ALA A 273 -14.01 -9.30 -26.76
C ALA A 273 -14.66 -9.98 -25.53
N GLY A 274 -14.60 -9.33 -24.37
CA GLY A 274 -15.14 -9.83 -23.11
C GLY A 274 -14.31 -10.92 -22.42
N TYR A 275 -13.09 -11.18 -22.87
CA TYR A 275 -12.24 -12.23 -22.31
C TYR A 275 -11.90 -12.02 -20.84
N VAL A 276 -11.71 -10.76 -20.39
CA VAL A 276 -11.41 -10.46 -18.99
C VAL A 276 -12.61 -10.63 -18.06
N VAL A 277 -13.83 -10.70 -18.58
CA VAL A 277 -15.05 -10.74 -17.77
C VAL A 277 -15.08 -12.01 -16.91
N ASN A 278 -15.38 -11.82 -15.62
CA ASN A 278 -15.34 -12.84 -14.55
C ASN A 278 -13.97 -13.44 -14.24
N LYS A 279 -12.89 -13.00 -14.91
CA LYS A 279 -11.53 -13.36 -14.49
C LYS A 279 -11.17 -12.63 -13.21
N SER A 280 -10.44 -13.32 -12.34
CA SER A 280 -9.89 -12.69 -11.15
C SER A 280 -8.69 -11.80 -11.52
N TYR A 281 -8.38 -10.82 -10.68
CA TYR A 281 -7.18 -10.00 -10.85
C TYR A 281 -5.91 -10.84 -10.84
N GLY A 282 -5.86 -11.93 -10.05
CA GLY A 282 -4.76 -12.88 -10.06
C GLY A 282 -4.62 -13.64 -11.38
N GLU A 283 -5.73 -14.03 -12.02
CA GLU A 283 -5.68 -14.65 -13.36
C GLU A 283 -5.20 -13.64 -14.41
N ILE A 284 -5.71 -12.40 -14.38
CA ILE A 284 -5.28 -11.34 -15.31
C ILE A 284 -3.79 -11.08 -15.14
N LEU A 285 -3.33 -10.90 -13.90
CA LEU A 285 -1.93 -10.69 -13.56
C LEU A 285 -1.04 -11.81 -14.12
N GLN A 286 -1.40 -13.08 -13.89
CA GLN A 286 -0.62 -14.22 -14.40
C GLN A 286 -0.57 -14.22 -15.93
N ARG A 287 -1.68 -13.89 -16.62
CA ARG A 287 -1.70 -13.84 -18.09
C ARG A 287 -0.86 -12.70 -18.66
N MET A 288 -0.76 -11.57 -17.95
CA MET A 288 0.12 -10.48 -18.33
C MET A 288 1.59 -10.83 -18.13
N VAL A 289 1.94 -11.53 -17.04
CA VAL A 289 3.28 -12.10 -16.84
C VAL A 289 3.64 -13.08 -17.97
N ASN A 290 2.71 -13.94 -18.38
CA ASN A 290 2.93 -14.86 -19.49
C ASN A 290 3.15 -14.10 -20.82
N ALA A 291 2.44 -13.00 -21.06
CA ALA A 291 2.63 -12.16 -22.25
C ALA A 291 4.00 -11.46 -22.25
N VAL A 292 4.46 -10.97 -21.09
CA VAL A 292 5.80 -10.40 -20.93
C VAL A 292 6.88 -11.46 -21.15
N ALA A 293 6.69 -12.69 -20.65
CA ALA A 293 7.61 -13.80 -20.87
C ALA A 293 7.69 -14.19 -22.35
N TRP A 294 6.54 -14.27 -23.03
CA TRP A 294 6.48 -14.46 -24.49
C TRP A 294 7.11 -13.31 -25.28
N GLY A 295 7.08 -12.11 -24.71
CA GLY A 295 7.58 -10.90 -25.33
C GLY A 295 9.09 -10.71 -25.31
N GLN A 296 9.86 -11.61 -24.68
CA GLN A 296 11.31 -11.58 -24.74
C GLN A 296 11.81 -11.71 -26.19
N GLY A 297 12.75 -10.86 -26.57
CA GLY A 297 13.34 -10.87 -27.89
C GLY A 297 14.30 -12.06 -28.08
N ASP A 298 13.97 -12.95 -29.02
CA ASP A 298 14.82 -14.06 -29.48
C ASP A 298 15.94 -13.57 -30.46
N PHE A 299 16.51 -12.39 -30.21
CA PHE A 299 17.55 -11.81 -31.08
C PHE A 299 18.82 -12.68 -31.09
N ALA A 300 19.37 -12.93 -32.28
CA ALA A 300 20.50 -13.84 -32.45
C ALA A 300 21.87 -13.27 -32.00
N GLY A 301 21.93 -11.99 -31.62
CA GLY A 301 23.14 -11.29 -31.18
C GLY A 301 23.08 -10.83 -29.72
N ASN A 302 23.82 -9.76 -29.41
CA ASN A 302 23.81 -9.13 -28.09
C ASN A 302 22.42 -8.56 -27.78
N GLY A 303 21.97 -8.64 -26.53
CA GLY A 303 20.64 -8.17 -26.15
C GLY A 303 19.54 -9.25 -26.20
N LYS A 304 19.89 -10.54 -26.28
CA LYS A 304 18.93 -11.64 -26.26
C LYS A 304 18.14 -11.67 -24.96
N GLY A 305 16.87 -12.06 -25.00
CA GLY A 305 16.02 -12.15 -23.80
C GLY A 305 15.64 -10.78 -23.21
N GLY A 306 16.05 -9.69 -23.84
CA GLY A 306 15.61 -8.34 -23.49
C GLY A 306 14.27 -7.97 -24.12
N TRP A 307 13.81 -6.77 -23.81
CA TRP A 307 12.58 -6.22 -24.36
C TRP A 307 12.90 -4.93 -25.10
N ASN A 308 12.16 -4.67 -26.16
CA ASN A 308 12.26 -3.44 -26.95
C ASN A 308 10.93 -2.68 -26.82
N TYR A 309 10.55 -1.85 -27.79
CA TYR A 309 9.27 -1.14 -27.77
C TYR A 309 8.04 -2.05 -27.88
N SER A 310 8.15 -3.14 -28.65
CA SER A 310 7.07 -4.13 -28.83
C SER A 310 7.46 -5.49 -28.28
N LEU A 311 6.48 -6.20 -27.72
CA LEU A 311 6.64 -7.59 -27.27
C LEU A 311 7.00 -8.46 -28.48
N ASN A 312 8.01 -9.32 -28.32
CA ASN A 312 8.49 -10.24 -29.35
C ASN A 312 8.86 -9.53 -30.68
N SER A 313 9.53 -8.38 -30.57
CA SER A 313 9.94 -7.55 -31.73
C SER A 313 11.10 -8.10 -32.55
N GLY A 314 11.72 -9.21 -32.14
CA GLY A 314 12.92 -9.78 -32.79
C GLY A 314 14.14 -8.85 -32.80
N SER A 315 14.14 -7.82 -31.95
CA SER A 315 15.19 -6.79 -31.84
C SER A 315 15.95 -6.94 -30.52
N PRO A 316 17.19 -6.43 -30.40
CA PRO A 316 17.91 -6.44 -29.14
C PRO A 316 17.16 -5.65 -28.06
N GLY A 317 17.43 -6.00 -26.80
CA GLY A 317 16.92 -5.29 -25.63
C GLY A 317 17.26 -3.79 -25.61
N ASP A 318 16.26 -2.99 -25.20
CA ASP A 318 16.32 -1.54 -25.00
C ASP A 318 16.28 -1.23 -23.49
N GLY A 319 17.37 -0.68 -22.97
CA GLY A 319 17.56 -0.40 -21.54
C GLY A 319 16.59 0.61 -20.94
N SER A 320 15.83 1.35 -21.76
CA SER A 320 14.78 2.25 -21.28
C SER A 320 13.41 1.57 -21.18
N SER A 321 13.19 0.46 -21.88
CA SER A 321 11.95 -0.33 -21.78
C SER A 321 12.03 -1.38 -20.68
N GLU A 322 13.21 -1.95 -20.47
CA GLU A 322 13.47 -3.08 -19.56
C GLU A 322 13.20 -2.73 -18.10
N GLY A 323 13.38 -1.47 -17.68
CA GLY A 323 13.12 -1.02 -16.31
C GLY A 323 11.71 -1.35 -15.83
N TRP A 324 10.71 -0.96 -16.62
CA TRP A 324 9.30 -1.22 -16.29
C TRP A 324 8.96 -2.71 -16.28
N ILE A 325 9.61 -3.52 -17.12
CA ILE A 325 9.43 -4.96 -17.12
C ILE A 325 10.06 -5.61 -15.89
N MET A 326 11.27 -5.21 -15.50
CA MET A 326 11.91 -5.71 -14.27
C MET A 326 11.02 -5.45 -13.06
N LEU A 327 10.47 -4.23 -12.97
CA LEU A 327 9.50 -3.84 -11.94
C LEU A 327 8.25 -4.70 -11.97
N ALA A 328 7.62 -4.82 -13.14
CA ALA A 328 6.42 -5.61 -13.33
C ALA A 328 6.61 -7.07 -12.91
N LEU A 329 7.72 -7.68 -13.29
CA LEU A 329 8.05 -9.06 -12.95
C LEU A 329 8.29 -9.22 -11.44
N LEU A 330 9.09 -8.35 -10.83
CA LEU A 330 9.37 -8.39 -9.39
C LEU A 330 8.09 -8.22 -8.57
N ASP A 331 7.28 -7.21 -8.87
CA ASP A 331 6.04 -6.92 -8.14
C ASP A 331 4.99 -8.03 -8.39
N ALA A 332 4.88 -8.56 -9.61
CA ALA A 332 3.98 -9.68 -9.91
C ALA A 332 4.39 -10.96 -9.17
N ALA A 333 5.68 -11.27 -9.11
CA ALA A 333 6.18 -12.41 -8.34
C ALA A 333 5.91 -12.25 -6.84
N ALA A 334 6.11 -11.05 -6.29
CA ALA A 334 5.76 -10.74 -4.91
C ALA A 334 4.25 -10.91 -4.64
N ALA A 335 3.41 -10.61 -5.62
CA ALA A 335 1.96 -10.87 -5.59
C ALA A 335 1.59 -12.35 -5.82
N GLY A 336 2.55 -13.25 -6.06
CA GLY A 336 2.32 -14.68 -6.21
C GLY A 336 2.15 -15.17 -7.65
N ALA A 337 2.27 -14.29 -8.65
CA ALA A 337 2.36 -14.71 -10.04
C ALA A 337 3.66 -15.48 -10.27
N GLN A 338 3.60 -16.48 -11.13
CA GLN A 338 4.73 -17.34 -11.43
C GLN A 338 5.41 -16.86 -12.71
N ILE A 339 6.67 -16.44 -12.57
CA ILE A 339 7.51 -16.09 -13.71
C ILE A 339 8.09 -17.38 -14.30
N PRO A 340 7.91 -17.67 -15.60
CA PRO A 340 8.58 -18.81 -16.22
C PRO A 340 10.09 -18.74 -16.03
N ALA A 341 10.71 -19.85 -15.61
CA ALA A 341 12.11 -19.88 -15.21
C ALA A 341 13.07 -19.40 -16.32
N PHE A 342 12.72 -19.65 -17.59
CA PHE A 342 13.55 -19.26 -18.72
C PHE A 342 13.76 -17.74 -18.80
N VAL A 343 12.79 -16.95 -18.33
CA VAL A 343 12.81 -15.48 -18.45
C VAL A 343 14.05 -14.90 -17.81
N LYS A 344 14.30 -15.31 -16.55
CA LYS A 344 15.47 -14.90 -15.80
C LYS A 344 16.76 -15.44 -16.40
N THR A 345 16.78 -16.72 -16.81
CA THR A 345 18.01 -17.34 -17.35
C THR A 345 18.42 -16.79 -18.70
N GLU A 346 17.46 -16.43 -19.56
CA GLU A 346 17.73 -15.88 -20.88
C GLU A 346 18.22 -14.44 -20.77
N TRP A 347 17.54 -13.63 -19.95
CA TRP A 347 17.91 -12.25 -19.65
C TRP A 347 19.33 -12.13 -19.07
N ALA A 348 19.69 -12.98 -18.10
CA ALA A 348 20.97 -12.93 -17.40
C ALA A 348 22.08 -13.79 -18.03
N GLY A 349 21.77 -14.58 -19.07
CA GLY A 349 22.72 -15.46 -19.74
C GLY A 349 23.84 -14.69 -20.44
N VAL A 350 24.89 -15.38 -20.90
CA VAL A 350 26.11 -14.74 -21.46
C VAL A 350 25.82 -13.84 -22.67
N GLY A 351 24.85 -14.18 -23.51
CA GLY A 351 24.38 -13.32 -24.62
C GLY A 351 23.13 -12.52 -24.27
N GLY A 352 22.67 -12.61 -23.03
CA GLY A 352 21.45 -11.98 -22.52
C GLY A 352 21.64 -10.48 -22.34
N ALA A 353 20.55 -9.73 -22.48
CA ALA A 353 20.57 -8.27 -22.43
C ALA A 353 21.17 -7.68 -21.14
N LEU A 354 21.04 -8.34 -19.98
CA LEU A 354 21.78 -7.93 -18.79
C LEU A 354 23.29 -8.07 -18.99
N ALA A 355 23.75 -9.25 -19.42
CA ALA A 355 25.20 -9.51 -19.53
C ALA A 355 25.85 -8.65 -20.61
N THR A 356 25.14 -8.38 -21.71
CA THR A 356 25.68 -7.64 -22.86
C THR A 356 25.48 -6.14 -22.79
N GLY A 357 24.68 -5.62 -21.85
CA GLY A 357 24.47 -4.19 -21.64
C GLY A 357 25.26 -3.59 -20.48
N LEU A 358 26.06 -4.38 -19.75
CA LEU A 358 26.82 -3.93 -18.58
C LEU A 358 28.22 -3.40 -18.92
N ASN A 359 28.51 -2.19 -18.46
CA ASN A 359 29.79 -1.53 -18.68
C ASN A 359 30.73 -1.57 -17.47
N ASN A 360 32.03 -1.41 -17.75
CA ASN A 360 33.10 -1.38 -16.73
C ASN A 360 33.00 -0.17 -15.80
N ASP A 361 32.36 0.92 -16.24
CA ASP A 361 32.13 2.11 -15.44
C ASP A 361 30.85 2.02 -14.59
N GLY A 362 30.14 0.89 -14.65
CA GLY A 362 28.88 0.66 -13.95
C GLY A 362 27.64 1.20 -14.67
N SER A 363 27.78 1.80 -15.85
CA SER A 363 26.64 2.18 -16.66
C SER A 363 25.93 0.96 -17.27
N PHE A 364 24.69 1.19 -17.70
CA PHE A 364 23.91 0.22 -18.46
C PHE A 364 23.48 0.83 -19.79
N ASP A 365 23.70 0.08 -20.86
CA ASP A 365 23.49 0.55 -22.22
C ASP A 365 22.04 0.80 -22.56
N TYR A 366 21.83 1.70 -23.51
CA TYR A 366 20.56 1.84 -24.20
C TYR A 366 20.31 0.63 -25.11
N TRP A 367 21.27 0.30 -25.97
CA TRP A 367 21.27 -0.88 -26.83
C TRP A 367 22.42 -1.77 -26.39
N SER A 368 22.13 -3.02 -26.03
CA SER A 368 23.17 -4.01 -25.71
C SER A 368 24.17 -4.16 -26.86
N ASP A 369 25.38 -3.64 -26.70
CA ASP A 369 26.43 -3.71 -27.72
C ASP A 369 27.41 -4.86 -27.48
N GLY A 370 27.35 -5.50 -26.30
CA GLY A 370 28.21 -6.61 -25.87
C GLY A 370 29.64 -6.22 -25.52
N SER A 371 29.93 -4.93 -25.38
CA SER A 371 31.25 -4.37 -25.13
C SER A 371 31.28 -3.60 -23.82
N ARG A 372 31.80 -4.24 -22.77
CA ARG A 372 31.95 -3.61 -21.44
C ARG A 372 32.81 -2.33 -21.42
N ALA A 373 33.60 -2.07 -22.47
CA ALA A 373 34.45 -0.89 -22.59
C ALA A 373 33.78 0.28 -23.34
N SER A 374 32.63 0.05 -23.98
CA SER A 374 31.92 1.00 -24.82
C SER A 374 30.55 1.27 -24.22
N ALA A 375 30.34 2.47 -23.70
CA ALA A 375 29.04 2.86 -23.18
C ALA A 375 28.15 3.41 -24.30
N GLY A 376 27.05 2.73 -24.60
CA GLY A 376 26.06 3.09 -25.62
C GLY A 376 24.93 3.95 -25.07
N SER A 377 25.01 5.27 -25.28
CA SER A 377 23.97 6.24 -24.92
C SER A 377 23.44 6.10 -23.49
N VAL A 378 24.35 5.99 -22.52
CA VAL A 378 24.05 5.70 -21.12
C VAL A 378 23.47 6.91 -20.37
N ASN A 379 22.85 6.68 -19.21
CA ASN A 379 22.49 7.71 -18.23
C ASN A 379 22.13 7.05 -16.88
N VAL A 380 21.93 7.86 -15.84
CA VAL A 380 21.62 7.36 -14.48
C VAL A 380 20.31 6.56 -14.42
N ALA A 381 19.32 6.88 -15.26
CA ALA A 381 18.06 6.13 -15.32
C ALA A 381 18.32 4.67 -15.72
N LYS A 382 19.07 4.45 -16.81
CA LYS A 382 19.42 3.11 -17.28
C LYS A 382 20.34 2.39 -16.32
N THR A 383 21.27 3.07 -15.66
CA THR A 383 22.04 2.43 -14.58
C THR A 383 21.13 1.90 -13.46
N GLY A 384 20.08 2.65 -13.10
CA GLY A 384 19.03 2.16 -12.20
C GLY A 384 18.29 0.94 -12.77
N VAL A 385 18.03 0.89 -14.08
CA VAL A 385 17.46 -0.31 -14.76
C VAL A 385 18.41 -1.51 -14.68
N GLY A 386 19.69 -1.33 -15.02
CA GLY A 386 20.69 -2.40 -14.95
C GLY A 386 20.82 -2.95 -13.53
N LEU A 387 20.80 -2.08 -12.51
CA LEU A 387 20.84 -2.50 -11.11
C LEU A 387 19.55 -3.27 -10.72
N GLN A 388 18.35 -2.81 -11.11
CA GLN A 388 17.12 -3.61 -10.95
C GLN A 388 17.24 -4.99 -11.64
N GLY A 389 17.78 -5.02 -12.85
CA GLY A 389 18.02 -6.26 -13.60
C GLY A 389 19.00 -7.20 -12.91
N MET A 390 20.04 -6.68 -12.26
CA MET A 390 20.96 -7.46 -11.42
C MET A 390 20.23 -8.09 -10.23
N TYR A 391 19.40 -7.32 -9.52
CA TYR A 391 18.59 -7.84 -8.43
C TYR A 391 17.65 -8.95 -8.91
N PHE A 392 16.94 -8.71 -10.02
CA PHE A 392 16.09 -9.71 -10.66
C PHE A 392 16.87 -10.98 -11.03
N ALA A 393 18.11 -10.83 -11.53
CA ALA A 393 19.02 -11.93 -11.82
C ALA A 393 19.56 -12.66 -10.56
N GLY A 394 19.29 -12.16 -9.34
CA GLY A 394 19.78 -12.73 -8.08
C GLY A 394 21.23 -12.38 -7.77
N ARG A 395 21.75 -11.30 -8.34
CA ARG A 395 23.06 -10.73 -7.99
C ARG A 395 22.99 -10.07 -6.61
N LEU A 396 24.12 -10.06 -5.91
CA LEU A 396 24.25 -9.41 -4.62
C LEU A 396 24.79 -7.99 -4.78
N LEU A 397 24.50 -7.11 -3.82
CA LEU A 397 25.07 -5.76 -3.83
C LEU A 397 26.61 -5.78 -3.80
N THR A 398 27.21 -6.82 -3.23
CA THR A 398 28.67 -7.02 -3.19
C THR A 398 29.29 -7.38 -4.53
N ASP A 399 28.48 -7.69 -5.56
CA ASP A 399 29.00 -7.95 -6.90
C ASP A 399 29.67 -6.69 -7.47
N ALA A 400 30.80 -6.88 -8.16
CA ALA A 400 31.59 -5.77 -8.70
C ALA A 400 30.75 -4.86 -9.62
N ASP A 401 29.87 -5.45 -10.44
CA ASP A 401 29.00 -4.72 -11.35
C ASP A 401 27.96 -3.88 -10.61
N ALA A 402 27.41 -4.40 -9.50
CA ALA A 402 26.48 -3.67 -8.64
C ALA A 402 27.19 -2.51 -7.91
N GLN A 403 28.41 -2.74 -7.40
CA GLN A 403 29.24 -1.69 -6.80
C GLN A 403 29.62 -0.60 -7.80
N ASN A 404 29.98 -0.97 -9.04
CA ASN A 404 30.28 -0.02 -10.10
C ASN A 404 29.04 0.80 -10.46
N ALA A 405 27.86 0.17 -10.56
CA ALA A 405 26.60 0.86 -10.83
C ALA A 405 26.24 1.85 -9.70
N LEU A 406 26.42 1.46 -8.43
CA LEU A 406 26.29 2.40 -7.31
C LEU A 406 27.27 3.57 -7.42
N GLY A 407 28.53 3.29 -7.77
CA GLY A 407 29.54 4.32 -8.02
C GLY A 407 29.12 5.29 -9.12
N PHE A 408 28.54 4.78 -10.21
CA PHE A 408 28.03 5.57 -11.33
C PHE A 408 26.87 6.48 -10.92
N ILE A 409 25.88 5.94 -10.19
CA ILE A 409 24.74 6.71 -9.64
C ILE A 409 25.25 7.78 -8.68
N ASN A 410 26.14 7.40 -7.76
CA ASN A 410 26.72 8.30 -6.77
C ASN A 410 27.45 9.48 -7.43
N GLN A 411 28.27 9.24 -8.46
CA GLN A 411 28.98 10.30 -9.19
C GLN A 411 28.05 11.30 -9.89
N ARG A 412 26.84 10.87 -10.26
CA ARG A 412 25.84 11.67 -10.99
C ARG A 412 24.69 12.15 -10.12
N TRP A 413 24.80 12.01 -8.79
CA TRP A 413 23.69 12.35 -7.90
C TRP A 413 23.26 13.82 -8.01
N ASN A 414 24.25 14.73 -7.99
CA ASN A 414 24.05 16.18 -8.06
C ASN A 414 24.52 16.82 -9.37
N ASN A 415 25.34 16.13 -10.17
CA ASN A 415 25.90 16.69 -11.40
C ASN A 415 25.04 16.30 -12.60
N SER A 416 24.70 17.29 -13.42
CA SER A 416 23.82 17.18 -14.59
C SER A 416 24.56 16.87 -15.89
N ASN A 417 25.88 16.92 -15.91
CA ASN A 417 26.64 16.81 -17.15
C ASN A 417 28.03 16.21 -16.90
N TYR A 418 28.18 14.89 -17.12
CA TYR A 418 29.47 14.22 -16.93
C TYR A 418 30.32 14.17 -18.22
N GLY A 419 29.81 14.65 -19.35
CA GLY A 419 30.47 14.50 -20.66
C GLY A 419 30.57 13.03 -21.12
N GLY A 420 30.95 12.79 -22.38
CA GLY A 420 31.10 11.43 -22.94
C GLY A 420 29.82 10.89 -23.58
N SER A 421 29.59 9.57 -23.48
CA SER A 421 28.42 8.85 -24.04
C SER A 421 27.08 9.15 -23.33
N ASP A 422 27.13 9.98 -22.28
CA ASP A 422 25.98 10.43 -21.50
C ASP A 422 25.12 11.41 -22.32
N SER A 423 24.15 10.86 -23.05
CA SER A 423 23.44 11.55 -24.13
C SER A 423 21.93 11.65 -23.92
N PHE A 424 21.40 11.07 -22.84
CA PHE A 424 19.96 11.07 -22.55
C PHE A 424 19.61 11.88 -21.30
N TYR A 425 19.15 13.11 -21.53
CA TYR A 425 18.62 14.04 -20.53
C TYR A 425 17.09 13.98 -20.46
N CYS A 426 16.52 14.21 -19.29
CA CYS A 426 15.12 14.58 -19.15
C CYS A 426 14.94 16.02 -19.64
N PHE A 427 13.98 16.22 -20.54
CA PHE A 427 13.84 17.39 -21.43
C PHE A 427 14.94 17.53 -22.48
N THR A 428 14.54 18.00 -23.66
CA THR A 428 15.45 18.27 -24.80
C THR A 428 16.24 19.57 -24.64
N THR A 429 15.92 20.41 -23.63
CA THR A 429 16.48 21.75 -23.43
C THR A 429 17.22 21.95 -22.11
N THR A 430 17.14 21.00 -21.17
CA THR A 430 17.84 21.08 -19.88
C THR A 430 18.71 19.85 -19.66
N SER A 431 19.84 20.00 -18.97
CA SER A 431 20.75 18.90 -18.65
C SER A 431 20.29 18.07 -17.46
N ILE A 432 18.98 17.88 -17.24
CA ILE A 432 18.49 17.18 -16.04
C ILE A 432 18.63 15.67 -16.24
N GLN A 433 19.39 14.99 -15.38
CA GLN A 433 19.58 13.54 -15.47
C GLN A 433 19.02 12.76 -14.28
N ASN A 434 18.99 13.37 -13.09
CA ASN A 434 18.56 12.73 -11.85
C ASN A 434 17.35 13.46 -11.23
N LYS A 435 17.56 14.31 -10.21
CA LYS A 435 16.49 15.09 -9.56
C LYS A 435 15.77 15.99 -10.58
N GLY A 436 14.44 15.87 -10.68
CA GLY A 436 13.63 16.53 -11.71
C GLY A 436 13.34 15.68 -12.96
N CYS A 437 13.96 14.50 -13.06
CA CYS A 437 13.67 13.49 -14.08
C CYS A 437 12.91 12.33 -13.46
N GLY A 438 11.58 12.30 -13.61
CA GLY A 438 10.70 11.31 -12.97
C GLY A 438 11.11 9.87 -13.28
N TYR A 439 11.38 9.55 -14.54
CA TYR A 439 11.84 8.22 -14.94
C TYR A 439 13.17 7.81 -14.29
N ALA A 440 14.14 8.73 -14.20
CA ALA A 440 15.42 8.46 -13.56
C ALA A 440 15.26 8.28 -12.05
N MET A 441 14.60 9.24 -11.40
CA MET A 441 14.34 9.21 -9.95
C MET A 441 13.64 7.91 -9.55
N PHE A 442 12.66 7.47 -10.34
CA PHE A 442 11.90 6.26 -10.05
C PHE A 442 12.75 4.99 -10.17
N ASN A 443 13.50 4.81 -11.27
CA ASN A 443 14.34 3.62 -11.44
C ASN A 443 15.49 3.57 -10.44
N VAL A 444 16.10 4.71 -10.11
CA VAL A 444 17.13 4.81 -9.07
C VAL A 444 16.54 4.50 -7.70
N PHE A 445 15.39 5.10 -7.36
CA PHE A 445 14.67 4.82 -6.11
C PHE A 445 14.39 3.31 -5.95
N LYS A 446 13.84 2.68 -6.98
CA LYS A 446 13.53 1.25 -6.97
C LYS A 446 14.79 0.40 -6.83
N ALA A 447 15.82 0.66 -7.62
CA ALA A 447 17.08 -0.08 -7.56
C ALA A 447 17.75 -0.02 -6.18
N LEU A 448 17.83 1.18 -5.60
CA LEU A 448 18.44 1.38 -4.29
C LEU A 448 17.63 0.74 -3.17
N LYS A 449 16.28 0.78 -3.24
CA LYS A 449 15.42 0.07 -2.28
C LYS A 449 15.54 -1.45 -2.38
N LEU A 450 15.57 -2.02 -3.59
CA LEU A 450 15.74 -3.46 -3.80
C LEU A 450 17.01 -4.00 -3.14
N PHE A 451 18.11 -3.24 -3.22
CA PHE A 451 19.38 -3.61 -2.60
C PHE A 451 19.56 -3.13 -1.15
N GLY A 452 18.54 -2.49 -0.56
CA GLY A 452 18.62 -2.00 0.82
C GLY A 452 19.68 -0.93 1.04
N VAL A 453 20.03 -0.15 0.01
CA VAL A 453 21.01 0.94 0.12
C VAL A 453 20.40 2.06 0.95
N SER A 454 21.06 2.44 2.05
CA SER A 454 20.61 3.53 2.93
C SER A 454 21.24 4.88 2.58
N THR A 455 22.49 4.90 2.12
CA THR A 455 23.25 6.14 1.89
C THR A 455 24.06 6.09 0.60
N LEU A 456 24.35 7.27 0.04
CA LEU A 456 25.28 7.46 -1.08
C LEU A 456 26.19 8.65 -0.76
N ALA A 457 27.51 8.46 -0.88
CA ALA A 457 28.52 9.41 -0.40
C ALA A 457 28.43 10.83 -1.00
N ASN A 458 27.95 10.96 -2.24
CA ASN A 458 27.81 12.24 -2.93
C ASN A 458 26.41 12.84 -2.78
N VAL A 459 25.51 12.21 -2.03
CA VAL A 459 24.27 12.86 -1.61
C VAL A 459 24.66 13.99 -0.68
N ASN A 460 24.33 15.20 -1.11
CA ASN A 460 24.53 16.41 -0.35
C ASN A 460 23.14 16.96 -0.08
N ARG A 461 22.45 16.36 0.89
CA ARG A 461 21.10 16.76 1.25
C ARG A 461 21.10 18.22 1.67
N ALA A 462 20.57 19.07 0.79
CA ALA A 462 20.64 20.51 0.96
C ALA A 462 19.72 20.95 2.11
N THR A 463 20.02 22.12 2.69
CA THR A 463 18.99 22.90 3.39
C THR A 463 17.97 23.35 2.34
N SER A 464 16.96 22.54 2.04
CA SER A 464 15.94 22.79 1.01
C SER A 464 14.97 23.91 1.37
N GLY A 465 15.28 24.70 2.41
CA GLY A 465 14.35 25.64 3.03
C GLY A 465 13.25 24.96 3.85
N LEU A 466 13.13 23.64 3.79
CA LEU A 466 12.19 22.87 4.60
C LEU A 466 12.74 22.69 6.02
N PRO A 467 11.98 23.09 7.06
CA PRO A 467 12.37 22.82 8.44
C PRO A 467 12.61 21.32 8.64
N GLY A 468 13.79 20.97 9.17
CA GLY A 468 14.18 19.58 9.40
C GLY A 468 14.79 18.85 8.21
N SER A 469 15.03 19.52 7.08
CA SER A 469 15.70 18.91 5.91
C SER A 469 17.16 18.49 6.18
N THR A 470 17.73 18.87 7.32
CA THR A 470 19.07 18.46 7.77
C THR A 470 19.03 17.42 8.89
N VAL A 471 17.86 16.99 9.34
CA VAL A 471 17.72 15.96 10.38
C VAL A 471 17.89 14.58 9.77
N GLY A 472 18.78 13.77 10.34
CA GLY A 472 19.12 12.44 9.84
C GLY A 472 20.48 12.43 9.14
N ASP A 473 20.77 11.35 8.41
CA ASP A 473 22.03 11.22 7.70
C ASP A 473 22.05 12.19 6.48
N PRO A 474 23.07 13.07 6.36
CA PRO A 474 23.19 13.97 5.20
C PRO A 474 23.39 13.23 3.86
N GLN A 475 23.77 11.95 3.90
CA GLN A 475 23.96 11.08 2.74
C GLN A 475 22.74 10.19 2.44
N ASP A 476 21.63 10.37 3.17
CA ASP A 476 20.37 9.68 2.92
C ASP A 476 19.76 10.15 1.58
N TRP A 477 19.92 9.31 0.57
CA TRP A 477 19.49 9.57 -0.79
C TRP A 477 17.96 9.65 -0.91
N HIS A 478 17.21 8.87 -0.11
CA HIS A 478 15.75 8.84 -0.19
C HIS A 478 15.17 10.06 0.50
N ALA A 479 15.78 10.50 1.60
CA ALA A 479 15.45 11.76 2.23
C ALA A 479 15.74 12.96 1.32
N ASP A 480 16.83 12.95 0.55
CA ASP A 480 17.13 14.00 -0.45
C ASP A 480 16.09 14.05 -1.58
N TYR A 481 15.66 12.92 -2.12
CA TYR A 481 14.54 12.87 -3.07
C TYR A 481 13.24 13.38 -2.46
N THR A 482 12.91 12.94 -1.25
CA THR A 482 11.70 13.35 -0.53
C THR A 482 11.68 14.87 -0.34
N ASP A 483 12.80 15.44 0.11
CA ASP A 483 12.92 16.88 0.35
C ASP A 483 12.83 17.68 -0.94
N TRP A 484 13.42 17.18 -2.04
CA TRP A 484 13.26 17.78 -3.35
C TRP A 484 11.79 17.79 -3.80
N LEU A 485 11.07 16.68 -3.61
CA LEU A 485 9.66 16.57 -3.99
C LEU A 485 8.78 17.51 -3.17
N VAL A 486 8.98 17.60 -1.85
CA VAL A 486 8.22 18.54 -1.01
C VAL A 486 8.50 19.99 -1.42
N ALA A 487 9.76 20.33 -1.70
CA ALA A 487 10.15 21.70 -2.11
C ALA A 487 9.67 22.10 -3.51
N ASN A 488 9.37 21.14 -4.39
CA ASN A 488 8.99 21.38 -5.79
C ASN A 488 7.51 21.05 -6.09
N GLN A 489 6.68 20.80 -5.08
CA GLN A 489 5.24 20.68 -5.28
C GLN A 489 4.63 22.08 -5.56
N THR A 490 3.83 22.17 -6.61
CA THR A 490 3.06 23.39 -6.95
C THR A 490 2.05 23.72 -5.86
N ASN A 491 1.72 25.00 -5.70
CA ASN A 491 0.78 25.47 -4.69
C ASN A 491 -0.53 24.65 -4.72
N PRO A 492 -0.89 23.94 -3.64
CA PRO A 492 -2.02 23.01 -3.61
C PRO A 492 -3.37 23.69 -3.41
N LEU A 493 -3.49 25.00 -3.36
CA LEU A 493 -4.77 25.67 -3.03
C LEU A 493 -5.78 25.74 -4.18
N SER A 494 -5.48 25.15 -5.35
CA SER A 494 -6.37 25.10 -6.52
C SER A 494 -6.51 23.66 -7.05
N THR A 495 -7.48 23.44 -7.95
CA THR A 495 -7.68 22.16 -8.66
C THR A 495 -6.55 21.80 -9.63
N PHE A 496 -5.73 22.79 -10.02
CA PHE A 496 -4.55 22.62 -10.86
C PHE A 496 -3.25 22.52 -10.05
N GLY A 497 -3.34 22.63 -8.72
CA GLY A 497 -2.22 22.66 -7.81
C GLY A 497 -1.98 21.32 -7.08
N GLY A 498 -0.81 21.15 -6.48
CA GLY A 498 -0.42 19.91 -5.78
C GLY A 498 0.29 18.89 -6.67
N ASN A 499 0.58 19.22 -7.92
CA ASN A 499 1.43 18.43 -8.82
C ASN A 499 2.90 18.91 -8.80
N TRP A 500 3.77 18.23 -9.55
CA TRP A 500 5.19 18.55 -9.71
C TRP A 500 5.50 19.05 -11.12
N GLY A 501 4.94 20.20 -11.50
CA GLY A 501 5.11 20.77 -12.85
C GLY A 501 6.56 21.05 -13.25
N ALA A 502 7.49 21.13 -12.30
CA ALA A 502 8.93 21.24 -12.56
C ALA A 502 9.61 19.88 -12.90
N MET A 503 8.92 18.75 -12.71
CA MET A 503 9.44 17.41 -12.95
C MET A 503 9.01 16.89 -14.33
N ALA A 504 9.98 16.58 -15.18
CA ALA A 504 9.74 15.84 -16.43
C ALA A 504 9.34 14.41 -16.12
N PHE A 505 8.46 13.83 -16.95
CA PHE A 505 8.24 12.39 -16.92
C PHE A 505 9.47 11.65 -17.47
N SER A 506 9.92 11.99 -18.69
CA SER A 506 11.06 11.37 -19.38
C SER A 506 11.71 12.32 -20.41
N SER A 507 12.72 11.84 -21.16
CA SER A 507 13.45 12.59 -22.20
C SER A 507 12.61 12.97 -23.42
N GLN A 508 11.54 12.23 -23.72
CA GLN A 508 10.69 12.47 -24.90
C GLN A 508 9.46 13.35 -24.62
N VAL A 509 9.22 13.68 -23.34
CA VAL A 509 8.09 14.50 -22.92
C VAL A 509 8.61 15.90 -22.62
N SER A 510 8.68 16.75 -23.65
CA SER A 510 8.89 18.18 -23.46
C SER A 510 7.71 18.80 -22.73
N ALA A 511 7.98 19.78 -21.85
CA ALA A 511 6.97 20.64 -21.24
C ALA A 511 6.03 21.18 -22.34
N GLY A 512 4.82 20.63 -22.42
CA GLY A 512 3.81 20.95 -23.43
C GLY A 512 3.33 19.82 -24.35
N GLY A 513 3.84 18.59 -24.26
CA GLY A 513 3.40 17.47 -25.11
C GLY A 513 3.23 16.16 -24.33
N THR A 514 1.99 15.68 -24.26
CA THR A 514 1.48 14.31 -23.94
C THR A 514 1.89 13.59 -22.65
N GLY A 515 2.91 13.99 -21.90
CA GLY A 515 3.19 13.41 -20.58
C GLY A 515 2.73 14.31 -19.45
N GLY A 516 1.41 14.57 -19.41
CA GLY A 516 0.80 15.61 -18.57
C GLY A 516 1.16 15.52 -17.07
N PRO A 517 0.86 16.59 -16.31
CA PRO A 517 1.06 16.63 -14.85
C PRO A 517 0.62 15.38 -14.05
N PRO A 518 -0.41 14.59 -14.43
CA PRO A 518 -0.79 13.36 -13.72
C PRO A 518 0.28 12.26 -13.66
N GLY A 519 0.99 11.99 -14.76
CA GLY A 519 2.01 10.92 -14.78
C GLY A 519 3.18 11.24 -13.87
N SER A 520 3.69 12.48 -13.94
CA SER A 520 4.72 12.97 -13.01
C SER A 520 4.22 12.96 -11.57
N ALA A 521 2.97 13.37 -11.32
CA ALA A 521 2.41 13.32 -9.97
C ALA A 521 2.31 11.90 -9.40
N ALA A 522 1.93 10.92 -10.22
CA ALA A 522 1.92 9.52 -9.81
C ALA A 522 3.34 9.03 -9.44
N LEU A 523 4.37 9.30 -10.25
CA LEU A 523 5.75 8.91 -9.93
C LEU A 523 6.27 9.56 -8.65
N ALA A 524 5.98 10.85 -8.45
CA ALA A 524 6.33 11.55 -7.22
C ALA A 524 5.70 10.89 -5.99
N LEU A 525 4.40 10.55 -6.08
CA LEU A 525 3.69 9.86 -5.00
C LEU A 525 4.23 8.46 -4.74
N LEU A 526 4.68 7.74 -5.76
CA LEU A 526 5.31 6.43 -5.60
C LEU A 526 6.67 6.52 -4.91
N ILE A 527 7.47 7.55 -5.18
CA ILE A 527 8.76 7.79 -4.50
C ILE A 527 8.52 8.20 -3.03
N LEU A 528 7.45 8.96 -2.78
CA LEU A 528 7.01 9.36 -1.43
C LEU A 528 6.29 8.23 -0.68
N ALA A 529 6.00 7.11 -1.33
CA ALA A 529 5.26 6.03 -0.71
C ALA A 529 6.10 5.31 0.37
N PRO A 530 5.48 4.91 1.49
CA PRO A 530 6.15 4.09 2.49
C PRO A 530 6.40 2.67 1.99
N THR A 531 5.60 2.20 1.03
CA THR A 531 5.72 0.88 0.41
C THR A 531 6.42 1.01 -0.94
N ALA A 532 7.69 0.61 -1.00
CA ALA A 532 8.47 0.79 -2.21
C ALA A 532 8.08 -0.18 -3.34
N LEU A 533 7.41 -1.31 -3.08
CA LEU A 533 7.32 -2.43 -4.04
C LEU A 533 5.99 -3.23 -4.11
N VAL A 534 5.14 -3.24 -3.07
CA VAL A 534 3.90 -4.07 -2.91
C VAL A 534 4.04 -5.57 -3.27
N LEU A 535 3.74 -6.55 -2.42
CA LEU A 535 3.19 -6.65 -1.06
C LEU A 535 4.27 -6.40 0.01
N PRO A 536 3.92 -6.30 1.32
CA PRO A 536 4.91 -6.44 2.38
C PRO A 536 5.64 -7.76 2.17
N ASP A 537 6.85 -7.65 1.65
CA ASP A 537 7.77 -8.75 1.63
C ASP A 537 7.92 -9.22 3.09
N PRO A 538 7.69 -10.51 3.39
CA PRO A 538 8.04 -11.09 4.68
C PRO A 538 9.50 -10.84 5.09
N THR A 539 10.36 -10.40 4.16
CA THR A 539 11.75 -10.02 4.36
C THR A 539 12.01 -8.50 4.50
N THR A 540 10.98 -7.65 4.47
CA THR A 540 11.09 -6.29 5.05
C THR A 540 11.16 -6.31 6.58
N PHE A 541 10.92 -7.47 7.22
CA PHE A 541 11.07 -7.67 8.65
C PHE A 541 12.42 -8.32 8.95
N ALA A 542 13.21 -7.73 9.85
CA ALA A 542 14.33 -8.45 10.47
C ALA A 542 13.87 -9.26 11.67
N THR A 543 12.97 -8.69 12.48
CA THR A 543 12.53 -9.27 13.75
C THR A 543 11.11 -8.84 14.08
N VAL A 544 10.42 -9.69 14.84
CA VAL A 544 9.22 -9.32 15.61
C VAL A 544 9.52 -9.64 17.07
N GLY A 545 9.53 -8.62 17.93
CA GLY A 545 9.71 -8.79 19.37
C GLY A 545 8.36 -8.77 20.08
N LEU A 546 8.19 -9.53 21.14
CA LEU A 546 7.00 -9.52 21.98
C LEU A 546 7.34 -9.10 23.40
N GLN A 547 6.62 -8.10 23.91
CA GLN A 547 6.80 -7.49 25.23
C GLN A 547 5.45 -7.26 25.93
N HIS A 548 5.48 -6.88 27.20
CA HIS A 548 4.29 -6.56 27.99
C HIS A 548 4.59 -5.60 29.16
N GLY A 549 3.53 -5.04 29.76
CA GLY A 549 3.62 -4.15 30.92
C GLY A 549 3.79 -2.67 30.57
N ASN A 550 3.95 -1.84 31.60
CA ASN A 550 4.29 -0.42 31.45
C ASN A 550 5.27 -0.02 32.59
N PRO A 551 6.57 0.18 32.31
CA PRO A 551 7.21 0.12 30.99
C PRO A 551 7.23 -1.30 30.40
N LEU A 552 7.36 -1.39 29.07
CA LEU A 552 7.44 -2.67 28.37
C LEU A 552 8.68 -3.48 28.79
N THR A 553 8.51 -4.78 28.99
CA THR A 553 9.55 -5.74 29.37
C THR A 553 9.36 -7.09 28.69
N ILE A 554 10.36 -7.97 28.78
CA ILE A 554 10.29 -9.39 28.38
C ILE A 554 10.23 -10.35 29.59
N ASN A 555 10.35 -9.80 30.80
CA ASN A 555 10.40 -10.60 32.03
C ASN A 555 8.98 -11.03 32.45
N PRO A 556 8.80 -12.24 33.01
CA PRO A 556 7.48 -12.74 33.38
C PRO A 556 6.68 -11.77 34.28
N ILE A 557 5.38 -11.62 34.00
CA ILE A 557 4.44 -10.80 34.78
C ILE A 557 3.43 -11.69 35.51
N THR A 558 3.18 -11.42 36.79
CA THR A 558 2.20 -12.14 37.62
C THR A 558 0.93 -11.31 37.83
N ASN A 559 -0.23 -11.86 37.49
CA ASN A 559 -1.55 -11.23 37.71
C ASN A 559 -2.50 -12.26 38.36
N PRO A 560 -3.54 -11.79 39.08
CA PRO A 560 -4.63 -12.63 39.52
C PRO A 560 -5.40 -13.31 38.37
N VAL A 561 -5.84 -14.55 38.60
CA VAL A 561 -6.83 -15.27 37.77
C VAL A 561 -8.07 -14.39 37.57
N GLY A 562 -8.61 -14.38 36.35
CA GLY A 562 -9.80 -13.58 35.99
C GLY A 562 -9.51 -12.15 35.53
N THR A 563 -8.24 -11.70 35.53
CA THR A 563 -7.86 -10.36 35.04
C THR A 563 -7.35 -10.36 33.60
N ASP A 564 -7.32 -9.18 32.97
CA ASP A 564 -6.80 -8.99 31.63
C ASP A 564 -5.26 -8.93 31.60
N HIS A 565 -4.69 -9.40 30.49
CA HIS A 565 -3.29 -9.22 30.15
C HIS A 565 -3.13 -8.72 28.71
N THR A 566 -2.39 -7.62 28.56
CA THR A 566 -2.04 -7.04 27.25
C THR A 566 -0.57 -7.29 26.93
N VAL A 567 -0.30 -7.77 25.72
CA VAL A 567 1.03 -7.87 25.11
C VAL A 567 1.14 -6.89 23.94
N THR A 568 2.37 -6.44 23.66
CA THR A 568 2.71 -5.56 22.54
C THR A 568 3.77 -6.24 21.67
N ALA A 569 3.43 -6.49 20.41
CA ALA A 569 4.40 -6.90 19.40
C ALA A 569 5.04 -5.67 18.77
N ILE A 570 6.35 -5.74 18.51
CA ILE A 570 7.14 -4.69 17.86
C ILE A 570 7.75 -5.28 16.59
N ALA A 571 7.31 -4.80 15.44
CA ALA A 571 7.83 -5.19 14.13
C ALA A 571 8.94 -4.25 13.69
N THR A 572 10.11 -4.81 13.39
CA THR A 572 11.30 -4.03 13.02
C THR A 572 11.89 -4.53 11.71
N ALA A 573 12.24 -3.59 10.84
CA ALA A 573 12.88 -3.86 9.56
C ALA A 573 14.37 -4.20 9.71
N ALA A 574 14.97 -4.74 8.64
CA ALA A 574 16.38 -5.16 8.61
C ALA A 574 17.39 -4.05 8.99
N ASN A 575 16.98 -2.80 8.83
CA ASN A 575 17.77 -1.62 9.18
C ASN A 575 17.45 -1.06 10.58
N GLY A 576 16.63 -1.75 11.38
CA GLY A 576 16.23 -1.31 12.71
C GLY A 576 15.04 -0.34 12.76
N ALA A 577 14.43 0.01 11.62
CA ALA A 577 13.27 0.91 11.59
C ALA A 577 11.96 0.20 11.98
N PRO A 578 11.01 0.88 12.65
CA PRO A 578 9.70 0.32 12.92
C PRO A 578 8.90 0.08 11.64
N VAL A 579 8.16 -1.03 11.57
CA VAL A 579 7.33 -1.38 10.41
C VAL A 579 5.87 -1.16 10.75
N ALA A 580 5.30 -0.08 10.22
CA ALA A 580 3.87 0.20 10.33
C ALA A 580 3.02 -0.66 9.39
N THR A 581 1.74 -0.79 9.71
CA THR A 581 0.71 -1.47 8.91
C THR A 581 0.93 -2.97 8.68
N ALA A 582 1.79 -3.61 9.46
CA ALA A 582 2.02 -5.04 9.44
C ALA A 582 0.97 -5.79 10.26
N THR A 583 0.34 -6.81 9.68
CA THR A 583 -0.61 -7.66 10.41
C THR A 583 0.13 -8.65 11.31
N ILE A 584 -0.07 -8.53 12.63
CA ILE A 584 0.47 -9.43 13.65
C ILE A 584 -0.61 -10.43 14.08
N ASN A 585 -0.28 -11.72 14.11
CA ASN A 585 -1.12 -12.74 14.77
C ASN A 585 -0.51 -13.14 16.11
N PHE A 586 -1.31 -13.15 17.16
CA PHE A 586 -0.94 -13.54 18.52
C PHE A 586 -1.59 -14.88 18.88
N LEU A 587 -0.87 -15.72 19.62
CA LEU A 587 -1.36 -17.01 20.11
C LEU A 587 -0.75 -17.32 21.49
N VAL A 588 -1.60 -17.71 22.44
CA VAL A 588 -1.18 -18.41 23.65
C VAL A 588 -0.90 -19.87 23.26
N ILE A 589 0.37 -20.23 23.20
CA ILE A 589 0.85 -21.51 22.64
C ILE A 589 0.84 -22.65 23.67
N SER A 590 0.95 -22.33 24.96
CA SER A 590 0.86 -23.29 26.06
C SER A 590 0.39 -22.59 27.35
N GLY A 591 0.00 -23.37 28.36
CA GLY A 591 -0.53 -22.87 29.64
C GLY A 591 -2.05 -22.98 29.78
N PRO A 592 -2.62 -22.49 30.90
CA PRO A 592 -4.06 -22.54 31.16
C PRO A 592 -4.90 -21.97 30.02
N ASN A 593 -4.49 -20.87 29.37
CA ASN A 593 -5.24 -20.21 28.31
C ASN A 593 -4.78 -20.60 26.90
N ALA A 594 -4.14 -21.76 26.72
CA ALA A 594 -3.69 -22.24 25.41
C ALA A 594 -4.82 -22.21 24.36
N GLY A 595 -4.51 -21.68 23.18
CA GLY A 595 -5.44 -21.52 22.06
C GLY A 595 -6.14 -20.17 21.99
N LYS A 596 -6.03 -19.30 22.99
CA LYS A 596 -6.46 -17.89 22.84
C LYS A 596 -5.58 -17.18 21.82
N SER A 597 -6.21 -16.47 20.90
CA SER A 597 -5.53 -15.79 19.81
C SER A 597 -6.15 -14.43 19.51
N GLY A 598 -5.38 -13.54 18.90
CA GLY A 598 -5.84 -12.25 18.41
C GLY A 598 -5.04 -11.80 17.21
N GLN A 599 -5.52 -10.75 16.55
CA GLN A 599 -4.83 -10.12 15.44
C GLN A 599 -4.93 -8.61 15.61
N ASP A 600 -3.83 -7.92 15.32
CA ASP A 600 -3.79 -6.46 15.28
C ASP A 600 -2.80 -6.00 14.19
N VAL A 601 -2.89 -4.74 13.79
CA VAL A 601 -2.06 -4.13 12.75
C VAL A 601 -1.13 -3.12 13.40
N THR A 602 0.16 -3.15 13.03
CA THR A 602 1.15 -2.26 13.65
C THR A 602 0.89 -0.79 13.34
N ASP A 603 1.07 0.06 14.35
CA ASP A 603 1.02 1.51 14.24
C ASP A 603 2.29 2.11 13.61
N ALA A 604 2.39 3.44 13.58
CA ALA A 604 3.56 4.15 13.05
C ALA A 604 4.88 3.84 13.79
N LEU A 605 4.81 3.32 15.01
CA LEU A 605 5.94 2.88 15.83
C LEU A 605 6.23 1.39 15.66
N GLY A 606 5.53 0.71 14.75
CA GLY A 606 5.68 -0.72 14.52
C GLY A 606 5.03 -1.57 15.60
N GLN A 607 4.10 -1.02 16.39
CA GLN A 607 3.51 -1.69 17.54
C GLN A 607 2.10 -2.18 17.25
N ALA A 608 1.81 -3.43 17.61
CA ALA A 608 0.46 -3.98 17.64
C ALA A 608 0.19 -4.62 19.00
N THR A 609 -1.04 -4.62 19.47
CA THR A 609 -1.40 -5.08 20.81
C THR A 609 -2.41 -6.21 20.81
N PHE A 610 -2.35 -7.06 21.83
CA PHE A 610 -3.32 -8.11 22.05
C PHE A 610 -3.62 -8.25 23.54
N THR A 611 -4.90 -8.16 23.88
CA THR A 611 -5.40 -8.33 25.24
C THR A 611 -6.23 -9.60 25.36
N TYR A 612 -6.00 -10.39 26.40
CA TYR A 612 -6.86 -11.52 26.77
C TYR A 612 -7.02 -11.63 28.29
N THR A 613 -8.20 -12.05 28.73
CA THR A 613 -8.52 -12.34 30.14
C THR A 613 -8.13 -13.77 30.50
N ASP A 614 -7.61 -14.04 31.69
CA ASP A 614 -7.53 -15.43 32.17
C ASP A 614 -8.92 -15.98 32.50
N THR A 615 -9.27 -17.12 31.91
CA THR A 615 -10.54 -17.82 32.19
C THR A 615 -10.34 -19.29 32.53
N ALA A 616 -9.09 -19.73 32.70
CA ALA A 616 -8.73 -21.14 32.80
C ALA A 616 -8.00 -21.49 34.11
N GLY A 617 -7.71 -20.50 34.96
CA GLY A 617 -7.19 -20.71 36.31
C GLY A 617 -5.67 -20.56 36.40
N PRO A 618 -5.08 -20.82 37.58
CA PRO A 618 -3.69 -20.49 37.86
C PRO A 618 -2.73 -21.37 37.05
N GLY A 619 -1.61 -20.78 36.64
CA GLY A 619 -0.57 -21.43 35.83
C GLY A 619 0.19 -20.42 34.99
N THR A 620 1.14 -20.91 34.19
CA THR A 620 1.93 -20.04 33.30
C THR A 620 1.48 -20.22 31.87
N ASP A 621 1.10 -19.13 31.23
CA ASP A 621 0.86 -19.04 29.78
C ASP A 621 2.17 -18.69 29.06
N GLU A 622 2.42 -19.37 27.94
CA GLU A 622 3.45 -19.00 26.98
C GLU A 622 2.77 -18.37 25.76
N ILE A 623 3.22 -17.18 25.37
CA ILE A 623 2.59 -16.35 24.33
C ILE A 623 3.61 -16.11 23.21
N ARG A 624 3.16 -16.18 21.96
CA ARG A 624 3.98 -15.87 20.78
C ARG A 624 3.19 -15.04 19.76
N ALA A 625 3.90 -14.13 19.09
CA ALA A 625 3.40 -13.37 17.96
C ALA A 625 4.06 -13.81 16.65
N SER A 626 3.40 -13.54 15.52
CA SER A 626 3.91 -13.87 14.20
C SER A 626 3.48 -12.88 13.12
N ILE A 627 4.34 -12.74 12.12
CA ILE A 627 4.10 -12.02 10.86
C ILE A 627 4.42 -12.99 9.73
N GLY A 628 3.39 -13.53 9.08
CA GLY A 628 3.59 -14.62 8.12
C GLY A 628 4.37 -15.79 8.76
N ALA A 629 5.58 -16.07 8.26
CA ALA A 629 6.45 -17.12 8.80
C ALA A 629 7.40 -16.64 9.92
N LEU A 630 7.54 -15.33 10.14
CA LEU A 630 8.41 -14.78 11.17
C LEU A 630 7.76 -14.96 12.54
N GLN A 631 8.54 -15.42 13.53
CA GLN A 631 8.09 -15.69 14.88
C GLN A 631 8.82 -14.80 15.90
N SER A 632 8.10 -14.38 16.95
CA SER A 632 8.69 -13.65 18.07
C SER A 632 9.39 -14.56 19.08
N ASN A 633 10.02 -13.96 20.08
CA ASN A 633 10.29 -14.63 21.35
C ASN A 633 8.99 -15.17 21.98
N VAL A 634 9.15 -16.15 22.88
CA VAL A 634 8.06 -16.58 23.77
C VAL A 634 8.05 -15.68 24.99
N LEU A 635 6.86 -15.21 25.38
CA LEU A 635 6.64 -14.41 26.57
C LEU A 635 5.88 -15.23 27.60
N GLU A 636 6.35 -15.24 28.85
CA GLU A 636 5.70 -15.96 29.94
C GLU A 636 4.77 -15.04 30.74
N LYS A 637 3.53 -15.47 30.95
CA LYS A 637 2.55 -14.81 31.81
C LYS A 637 2.14 -15.74 32.94
N ILE A 638 2.32 -15.31 34.19
CA ILE A 638 1.98 -16.13 35.36
C ILE A 638 0.62 -15.71 35.92
N TRP A 639 -0.30 -16.65 36.00
CA TRP A 639 -1.59 -16.51 36.67
C TRP A 639 -1.52 -17.16 38.04
N VAL A 640 -1.79 -16.38 39.06
CA VAL A 640 -1.96 -16.88 40.43
C VAL A 640 -3.41 -16.73 40.79
N ASN A 641 -3.97 -17.66 41.57
CA ASN A 641 -5.26 -17.43 42.20
C ASN A 641 -5.24 -16.05 42.84
N ASN A 642 -6.31 -15.28 42.66
CA ASN A 642 -6.43 -13.98 43.30
C ASN A 642 -6.07 -14.19 44.77
N VAL A 643 -4.95 -13.60 45.20
CA VAL A 643 -4.54 -13.69 46.59
C VAL A 643 -5.50 -12.73 47.24
N ALA A 644 -6.64 -13.28 47.66
CA ALA A 644 -7.73 -12.59 48.31
C ALA A 644 -7.13 -11.46 49.15
N ALA A 645 -7.44 -10.22 48.80
CA ALA A 645 -6.83 -9.09 49.47
C ALA A 645 -7.08 -9.30 50.96
N ARG A 646 -6.10 -8.96 51.81
CA ARG A 646 -6.34 -9.09 53.25
C ARG A 646 -7.61 -8.32 53.58
N CYS A 647 -8.56 -8.99 54.22
CA CYS A 647 -9.91 -8.51 54.51
C CYS A 647 -10.99 -8.66 53.42
N ASP A 648 -10.67 -9.12 52.21
CA ASP A 648 -11.61 -9.52 51.15
C ASP A 648 -11.76 -11.05 51.23
N ALA A 649 -12.65 -11.50 52.11
CA ALA A 649 -12.80 -12.90 52.49
C ALA A 649 -13.80 -13.67 51.62
N ASP A 650 -14.68 -13.02 50.86
CA ASP A 650 -15.49 -13.66 49.81
C ASP A 650 -14.94 -13.51 48.39
N THR A 651 -13.82 -12.82 48.21
CA THR A 651 -13.07 -12.69 46.95
C THR A 651 -13.82 -11.95 45.85
N ASP A 652 -14.73 -11.05 46.21
CA ASP A 652 -15.46 -10.24 45.24
C ASP A 652 -14.74 -8.93 44.87
N GLY A 653 -13.63 -8.63 45.53
CA GLY A 653 -12.71 -7.54 45.20
C GLY A 653 -13.00 -6.23 45.94
N ASP A 654 -13.94 -6.20 46.88
CA ASP A 654 -14.08 -5.10 47.82
C ASP A 654 -13.95 -5.56 49.29
N ILE A 655 -14.11 -4.62 50.23
CA ILE A 655 -14.12 -4.95 51.67
C ILE A 655 -15.42 -4.38 52.22
N ASP A 656 -16.38 -5.25 52.49
CA ASP A 656 -17.72 -4.87 52.93
C ASP A 656 -18.21 -5.67 54.14
N ALA A 657 -19.52 -5.62 54.43
CA ALA A 657 -20.09 -6.31 55.58
C ALA A 657 -20.10 -7.85 55.43
N SER A 658 -20.09 -8.35 54.20
CA SER A 658 -20.07 -9.76 53.80
C SER A 658 -18.73 -10.39 54.19
N ASP A 659 -17.62 -9.72 53.91
CA ASP A 659 -16.30 -10.17 54.35
C ASP A 659 -16.20 -10.27 55.87
N ILE A 660 -16.63 -9.22 56.57
CA ILE A 660 -16.56 -9.18 58.03
C ILE A 660 -17.39 -10.30 58.65
N ALA A 661 -18.51 -10.68 58.04
CA ALA A 661 -19.31 -11.82 58.48
C ALA A 661 -18.52 -13.13 58.35
N ILE A 662 -17.81 -13.33 57.25
CA ILE A 662 -16.99 -14.52 56.98
C ILE A 662 -15.81 -14.61 57.95
N ILE A 663 -15.10 -13.50 58.20
CA ILE A 663 -13.96 -13.44 59.14
C ILE A 663 -14.44 -13.70 60.57
N ARG A 664 -15.57 -13.10 60.99
CA ARG A 664 -16.17 -13.37 62.31
C ARG A 664 -16.55 -14.83 62.49
N ALA A 665 -17.13 -15.44 61.46
CA ALA A 665 -17.51 -16.85 61.48
C ALA A 665 -16.28 -17.79 61.55
N ALA A 666 -15.13 -17.33 61.08
CA ALA A 666 -13.87 -18.06 61.07
C ALA A 666 -13.02 -17.87 62.34
N ASN A 667 -13.50 -17.16 63.37
CA ASN A 667 -12.76 -16.94 64.63
C ASN A 667 -12.28 -18.27 65.26
N ARG A 668 -10.98 -18.34 65.57
CA ARG A 668 -10.25 -19.53 66.09
C ARG A 668 -10.16 -20.70 65.12
N LYS A 669 -10.46 -20.51 63.83
CA LYS A 669 -10.14 -21.50 62.81
C LYS A 669 -8.67 -21.37 62.40
N PRO A 670 -8.02 -22.46 61.94
CA PRO A 670 -6.65 -22.38 61.43
C PRO A 670 -6.59 -21.49 60.19
N VAL A 671 -5.52 -20.69 60.07
CA VAL A 671 -5.20 -19.99 58.83
C VAL A 671 -4.87 -20.99 57.72
N SER A 672 -5.35 -20.73 56.51
CA SER A 672 -5.07 -21.58 55.34
C SER A 672 -3.69 -21.34 54.74
N GLY A 673 -3.00 -20.27 55.13
CA GLY A 673 -1.64 -19.94 54.71
C GLY A 673 -1.26 -18.50 55.10
N PRO A 674 -0.04 -18.04 54.77
CA PRO A 674 0.46 -16.70 55.13
C PRO A 674 -0.35 -15.52 54.54
N ASN A 675 -1.20 -15.80 53.54
CA ASN A 675 -2.02 -14.84 52.82
C ASN A 675 -3.53 -15.19 52.92
N ASP A 676 -3.96 -15.84 54.01
CA ASP A 676 -5.40 -16.07 54.24
C ASP A 676 -6.11 -14.73 54.40
N PRO A 677 -7.12 -14.39 53.58
CA PRO A 677 -7.80 -13.08 53.64
C PRO A 677 -8.52 -12.86 54.98
N ARG A 678 -8.79 -13.94 55.72
CA ARG A 678 -9.42 -13.88 57.04
C ARG A 678 -8.42 -13.57 58.15
N ASP A 679 -7.13 -13.68 57.89
CA ASP A 679 -6.03 -13.21 58.75
C ASP A 679 -5.61 -11.80 58.28
N GLY A 680 -6.53 -10.85 58.44
CA GLY A 680 -6.38 -9.50 57.93
C GLY A 680 -5.15 -8.80 58.49
N ASN A 681 -4.79 -9.05 59.76
CA ASN A 681 -3.61 -8.44 60.37
C ASN A 681 -2.30 -9.22 60.07
N GLY A 682 -2.39 -10.49 59.67
CA GLY A 682 -1.27 -11.36 59.30
C GLY A 682 -0.46 -11.91 60.46
N ASP A 683 -1.05 -12.03 61.63
CA ASP A 683 -0.39 -12.56 62.82
C ASP A 683 -0.41 -14.10 62.87
N GLY A 684 -1.03 -14.74 61.87
CA GLY A 684 -1.14 -16.19 61.74
C GLY A 684 -2.32 -16.78 62.52
N LEU A 685 -3.22 -15.96 63.09
CA LEU A 685 -4.36 -16.40 63.88
C LEU A 685 -5.64 -15.64 63.52
N ILE A 686 -6.64 -16.31 62.92
CA ILE A 686 -7.95 -15.69 62.67
C ILE A 686 -8.68 -15.43 64.00
N ASN A 687 -8.77 -14.17 64.40
CA ASN A 687 -9.36 -13.77 65.67
C ASN A 687 -10.08 -12.40 65.60
N VAL A 688 -10.52 -11.90 66.75
CA VAL A 688 -11.27 -10.62 66.83
C VAL A 688 -10.42 -9.43 66.38
N ALA A 689 -9.09 -9.53 66.48
CA ALA A 689 -8.18 -8.53 65.96
C ALA A 689 -8.29 -8.39 64.43
N ASP A 690 -8.44 -9.48 63.68
CA ASP A 690 -8.64 -9.46 62.23
C ASP A 690 -9.97 -8.83 61.86
N VAL A 691 -11.04 -9.21 62.55
CA VAL A 691 -12.36 -8.60 62.38
C VAL A 691 -12.25 -7.08 62.55
N ARG A 692 -11.61 -6.62 63.62
CA ARG A 692 -11.45 -5.19 63.89
C ARG A 692 -10.54 -4.51 62.87
N TYR A 693 -9.47 -5.19 62.46
CA TYR A 693 -8.53 -4.70 61.47
C TYR A 693 -9.21 -4.48 60.12
N CYS A 694 -10.05 -5.42 59.70
CA CYS A 694 -10.77 -5.38 58.44
C CYS A 694 -11.96 -4.42 58.46
N GLN A 695 -12.69 -4.32 59.58
CA GLN A 695 -13.79 -3.36 59.71
C GLN A 695 -13.37 -1.90 59.54
N LEU A 696 -12.13 -1.57 59.90
CA LEU A 696 -11.57 -0.23 59.73
C LEU A 696 -11.19 0.11 58.28
N ARG A 697 -11.32 -0.86 57.37
CA ARG A 697 -10.96 -0.76 55.96
C ARG A 697 -12.15 -0.96 55.02
N ILE A 698 -13.36 -1.01 55.57
CA ILE A 698 -14.58 -1.04 54.76
C ILE A 698 -14.61 0.20 53.86
N GLY A 699 -14.79 -0.02 52.55
CA GLY A 699 -14.78 1.03 51.53
C GLY A 699 -13.42 1.64 51.21
N SER A 700 -12.32 0.95 51.52
CA SER A 700 -10.93 1.41 51.29
C SER A 700 -10.17 0.50 50.32
N ILE A 701 -10.64 0.34 49.07
CA ILE A 701 -9.83 -0.04 47.89
C ILE A 701 -10.36 0.74 46.68
#